data_AF-A0A6P8GKI5-F1
#
_entry.id   AF-A0A6P8GKI5-F1
#
_cell.length_a   1.000
_cell.length_b   1.000
_cell.length_c   1.000
_cell.angle_alpha   90.00
_cell.angle_beta   90.00
_cell.angle_gamma   90.00
#
_symmetry.space_group_name_H-M   'P 1'
#
loop_
_entity.id
_entity.type
_entity.pdbx_description
1 polymer ?
#
loop_
_entity_poly.entity_id
_entity_poly.type
_entity_poly.pdbx_seq_one_letter_code
_entity_poly.pdbx_strand_id
1 'polypeptide(L)'
;MLRLAPIRFCLSHRLLHTSVAVRDQVMDQLQACAADDQILEVVGRHKAKLSVSHVGSAVSLLWQFQKEKPELLRTINLVRHHPQFLTLRVLAENKISQMDDVTVVDMLYNALRLHVEPHDSLIQQLVTEAWKRLDRFQMPTLSKFSICLNDQYLHHSTLMGEITEILSRKLHLINDARVLTTLMISVSSLSSPRLRDALIKRADVLMDSTDPTKYNNPRRVVQFMRNSKHTHRLLLEKCNGLLLLNVPQMNAEDIAIITGLYQSLQFNNCDFRLASRQRLLELVDSSTDPVAFTRLFATLGPMASLDVRERLEGMALLLADELNGQQALAVAETLEEIHCRNPQLINKIASILHKNLDHYRPVEIARVTQTLMVLHYQSPDLYNRLKTIMLRYLQSSVFPHEVTMLTRVLSMLPSPRLDEAVLARVEAVLPQCSLNNLNTHALATAKWLRHDPTYLHSTPSRYVRLLQSLIRCGHERLGHADRLELLLEELRYLSGEWFEEVLLEESVATCRRLAGQVTTANVPDLAIFLTRINYLSPPLLDRIAEVALEGIQGVHFSATYPTLLPFATLNYNTPLVDELFNACIQRLTPHISSFDPHLLVLLAYALALADYFPEEVIREIFNVDFLAKLDSQLETLPDALNLRIRLRLMELNRAVCLECPEYQVPWFHERYCKHQQKRGNTSVTPVQQQIHKMLGEVLGGINCARVAVLTPYFYTVNFECVLDRQGQPVPYTTPSRLQISEEGKVQWASSATEQERMELPTGAQRIALDFLDPRSFCKNSRHVKGEIHLRKRHLEILGYHVIQIPHYEWNSMELSTQDAWQQYLKKRIFQDLP
;
A
#
# COMPACT_ATOMS: atom_id res chain seq x y z
N MET A 1 -10.64 47.92 -22.46
CA MET A 1 -11.66 48.52 -21.56
C MET A 1 -12.76 47.51 -21.35
N LEU A 2 -12.82 46.85 -20.19
CA LEU A 2 -14.00 46.23 -19.59
C LEU A 2 -13.65 45.97 -18.12
N ARG A 3 -14.48 46.49 -17.23
CA ARG A 3 -14.23 46.69 -15.80
C ARG A 3 -14.28 45.35 -15.05
N LEU A 4 -13.22 45.02 -14.33
CA LEU A 4 -13.23 43.99 -13.29
C LEU A 4 -13.86 44.57 -12.02
N ALA A 5 -15.06 44.10 -11.67
CA ALA A 5 -15.69 44.35 -10.39
C ALA A 5 -15.21 43.28 -9.38
N PRO A 6 -14.80 43.65 -8.15
CA PRO A 6 -14.50 42.67 -7.13
C PRO A 6 -15.78 42.22 -6.43
N ILE A 7 -15.99 40.91 -6.43
CA ILE A 7 -17.05 40.20 -5.70
C ILE A 7 -16.83 40.41 -4.19
N ARG A 8 -17.69 41.22 -3.56
CA ARG A 8 -17.79 41.34 -2.10
C ARG A 8 -18.47 40.10 -1.53
N PHE A 9 -17.80 39.39 -0.64
CA PHE A 9 -18.44 38.38 0.21
C PHE A 9 -19.43 39.07 1.15
N CYS A 10 -20.71 38.73 1.02
CA CYS A 10 -21.79 39.21 1.89
C CYS A 10 -21.65 38.60 3.29
N LEU A 11 -21.28 39.42 4.28
CA LEU A 11 -21.57 39.13 5.68
C LEU A 11 -23.05 39.44 5.94
N SER A 12 -23.76 38.47 6.51
CA SER A 12 -25.18 38.50 6.79
C SER A 12 -25.57 39.68 7.69
N HIS A 13 -26.20 40.70 7.10
CA HIS A 13 -26.99 41.68 7.83
C HIS A 13 -28.28 41.02 8.34
N ARG A 14 -28.40 40.80 9.64
CA ARG A 14 -29.71 40.78 10.31
C ARG A 14 -29.90 42.12 11.00
N LEU A 15 -30.92 42.84 10.53
CA LEU A 15 -31.43 44.12 11.02
C LEU A 15 -32.08 43.98 12.42
N LEU A 16 -32.20 45.14 13.08
CA LEU A 16 -32.81 45.50 14.38
C LEU A 16 -31.72 45.88 15.41
N HIS A 17 -31.53 47.10 15.89
CA HIS A 17 -32.36 48.31 16.00
C HIS A 17 -31.46 49.56 15.90
N THR A 18 -32.05 50.65 15.40
CA THR A 18 -31.48 52.00 15.32
C THR A 18 -31.05 52.54 16.69
N SER A 19 -29.75 52.65 16.92
CA SER A 19 -29.17 53.61 17.87
C SER A 19 -27.96 54.28 17.22
N VAL A 20 -27.79 55.58 17.50
CA VAL A 20 -26.83 56.49 16.88
C VAL A 20 -25.41 55.93 16.92
N ALA A 21 -24.85 55.56 15.77
CA ALA A 21 -23.51 54.98 15.66
C ALA A 21 -22.45 56.06 15.92
N VAL A 22 -21.83 56.04 17.09
CA VAL A 22 -20.54 56.69 17.33
C VAL A 22 -19.53 56.04 16.40
N ARG A 23 -19.00 56.78 15.42
CA ARG A 23 -17.95 56.27 14.52
C ARG A 23 -16.70 55.97 15.35
N ASP A 24 -16.29 54.71 15.34
CA ASP A 24 -15.07 54.29 16.02
C ASP A 24 -13.84 54.64 15.17
N GLN A 25 -13.32 55.84 15.40
CA GLN A 25 -12.21 56.43 14.63
C GLN A 25 -10.96 55.54 14.62
N VAL A 26 -10.74 54.72 15.65
CA VAL A 26 -9.57 53.82 15.71
C VAL A 26 -9.81 52.58 14.85
N MET A 27 -11.02 52.01 14.83
CA MET A 27 -11.37 50.95 13.88
C MET A 27 -11.26 51.40 12.43
N ASP A 28 -11.74 52.61 12.10
CA ASP A 28 -11.63 53.16 10.74
C ASP A 28 -10.16 53.31 10.30
N GLN A 29 -9.27 53.73 11.21
CA GLN A 29 -7.83 53.81 10.94
C GLN A 29 -7.18 52.43 10.74
N LEU A 30 -7.55 51.44 11.56
CA LEU A 30 -7.04 50.07 11.42
C LEU A 30 -7.46 49.44 10.09
N GLN A 31 -8.71 49.65 9.67
CA GLN A 31 -9.22 49.13 8.40
C GLN A 31 -8.63 49.83 7.17
N ALA A 32 -8.16 51.07 7.33
CA ALA A 32 -7.50 51.83 6.27
C ALA A 32 -6.01 51.50 6.09
N CYS A 33 -5.40 50.74 7.02
CA CYS A 33 -4.01 50.31 6.90
C CYS A 33 -3.83 49.39 5.68
N ALA A 34 -2.71 49.56 4.97
CA ALA A 34 -2.32 48.72 3.83
C ALA A 34 -1.09 47.84 4.12
N ALA A 35 -0.47 47.98 5.29
CA ALA A 35 0.72 47.25 5.69
C ALA A 35 0.78 47.00 7.21
N ASP A 36 1.58 46.01 7.62
CA ASP A 36 1.81 45.61 9.00
C ASP A 36 2.39 46.75 9.88
N ASP A 37 3.30 47.54 9.34
CA ASP A 37 3.93 48.66 10.06
C ASP A 37 2.93 49.77 10.42
N GLN A 38 1.97 50.04 9.54
CA GLN A 38 0.93 51.05 9.74
C GLN A 38 -0.01 50.65 10.89
N ILE A 39 -0.34 49.35 11.00
CA ILE A 39 -1.13 48.84 12.13
C ILE A 39 -0.38 49.09 13.44
N LEU A 40 0.91 48.74 13.48
CA LEU A 40 1.73 48.87 14.67
C LEU A 40 1.90 50.35 15.07
N GLU A 41 1.93 51.26 14.11
CA GLU A 41 1.94 52.71 14.35
C GLU A 41 0.61 53.21 14.95
N VAL A 42 -0.54 52.81 14.38
CA VAL A 42 -1.87 53.14 14.91
C VAL A 42 -2.03 52.63 16.35
N VAL A 43 -1.60 51.40 16.62
CA VAL A 43 -1.56 50.81 17.97
C VAL A 43 -0.68 51.64 18.90
N GLY A 44 0.48 52.08 18.42
CA GLY A 44 1.41 52.92 19.17
C GLY A 44 0.82 54.27 19.57
N ARG A 45 0.02 54.90 18.70
CA ARG A 45 -0.63 56.21 18.93
C ARG A 45 -1.83 56.13 19.86
N HIS A 46 -2.53 54.99 19.92
CA HIS A 46 -3.82 54.85 20.61
C HIS A 46 -3.82 53.89 21.81
N LYS A 47 -2.65 53.51 22.37
CA LYS A 47 -2.49 52.50 23.44
C LYS A 47 -3.54 52.52 24.56
N ALA A 48 -3.85 53.70 25.11
CA ALA A 48 -4.80 53.83 26.22
C ALA A 48 -6.29 53.72 25.83
N LYS A 49 -6.61 53.80 24.53
CA LYS A 49 -7.97 53.80 23.98
C LYS A 49 -8.34 52.49 23.24
N LEU A 50 -7.41 51.55 23.14
CA LEU A 50 -7.66 50.27 22.45
C LEU A 50 -8.68 49.44 23.23
N SER A 51 -9.81 49.10 22.61
CA SER A 51 -10.85 48.23 23.14
C SER A 51 -10.50 46.77 22.83
N VAL A 52 -11.33 45.82 23.27
CA VAL A 52 -11.17 44.41 22.90
C VAL A 52 -11.27 44.22 21.38
N SER A 53 -12.24 44.88 20.73
CA SER A 53 -12.41 44.82 19.27
C SER A 53 -11.22 45.41 18.53
N HIS A 54 -10.63 46.50 19.03
CA HIS A 54 -9.40 47.09 18.47
C HIS A 54 -8.23 46.11 18.51
N VAL A 55 -7.99 45.48 19.66
CA VAL A 55 -6.88 44.53 19.83
C VAL A 55 -7.10 43.29 18.94
N GLY A 56 -8.31 42.72 18.94
CA GLY A 56 -8.67 41.60 18.07
C GLY A 56 -8.48 41.90 16.59
N SER A 57 -8.98 43.05 16.13
CA SER A 57 -8.86 43.48 14.73
C SER A 57 -7.40 43.74 14.33
N ALA A 58 -6.61 44.39 15.18
CA ALA A 58 -5.20 44.66 14.90
C ALA A 58 -4.40 43.36 14.72
N VAL A 59 -4.55 42.41 15.64
CA VAL A 59 -3.85 41.10 15.54
C VAL A 59 -4.34 40.30 14.34
N SER A 60 -5.64 40.34 14.03
CA SER A 60 -6.19 39.67 12.84
C SER A 60 -5.65 40.25 11.54
N LEU A 61 -5.58 41.58 11.42
CA LEU A 61 -5.05 42.25 10.23
C LEU A 61 -3.54 42.01 10.07
N LEU A 62 -2.78 41.98 11.17
CA LEU A 62 -1.35 41.61 11.13
C LEU A 62 -1.17 40.23 10.52
N TRP A 63 -1.95 39.23 10.97
CA TRP A 63 -1.90 37.91 10.36
C TRP A 63 -2.38 37.92 8.89
N GLN A 64 -3.44 38.67 8.57
CA GLN A 64 -3.95 38.77 7.20
C GLN A 64 -2.88 39.29 6.23
N PHE A 65 -2.15 40.35 6.58
CA PHE A 65 -1.07 40.88 5.75
C PHE A 65 0.08 39.87 5.59
N GLN A 66 0.39 39.09 6.62
CA GLN A 66 1.38 38.00 6.49
C GLN A 66 0.87 36.87 5.60
N LYS A 67 -0.42 36.58 5.65
CA LYS A 67 -1.04 35.52 4.84
C LYS A 67 -1.08 35.85 3.35
N GLU A 68 -1.26 37.13 2.99
CA GLU A 68 -1.25 37.61 1.61
C GLU A 68 0.15 37.59 0.98
N LYS A 69 1.21 37.64 1.79
CA LYS A 69 2.60 37.52 1.36
C LYS A 69 2.96 36.04 1.05
N PRO A 70 3.73 35.75 -0.02
CA PRO A 70 4.40 34.47 -0.21
C PRO A 70 5.23 34.09 1.02
N GLU A 71 5.35 32.79 1.34
CA GLU A 71 5.94 32.33 2.60
C GLU A 71 7.35 32.87 2.86
N LEU A 72 8.20 32.93 1.84
CA LEU A 72 9.55 33.49 1.90
C LEU A 72 9.60 35.00 2.18
N LEU A 73 8.53 35.74 1.88
CA LEU A 73 8.43 37.18 2.07
C LEU A 73 7.72 37.55 3.39
N ARG A 74 7.32 36.57 4.19
CA ARG A 74 6.66 36.80 5.48
C ARG A 74 7.65 37.38 6.49
N THR A 75 7.24 38.47 7.12
CA THR A 75 8.00 39.22 8.13
C THR A 75 7.54 38.88 9.55
N ILE A 76 7.06 37.66 9.78
CA ILE A 76 6.48 37.25 11.08
C ILE A 76 7.47 37.46 12.23
N ASN A 77 8.75 37.15 12.03
CA ASN A 77 9.78 37.37 13.04
C ASN A 77 9.96 38.85 13.40
N LEU A 78 9.81 39.77 12.44
CA LEU A 78 9.89 41.21 12.69
C LEU A 78 8.67 41.67 13.50
N VAL A 79 7.47 41.22 13.13
CA VAL A 79 6.24 41.52 13.86
C VAL A 79 6.31 40.98 15.30
N ARG A 80 6.79 39.74 15.48
CA ARG A 80 6.90 39.08 16.78
C ARG A 80 7.76 39.86 17.78
N HIS A 81 8.87 40.44 17.33
CA HIS A 81 9.80 41.19 18.17
C HIS A 81 9.46 42.69 18.26
N HIS A 82 8.41 43.15 17.57
CA HIS A 82 8.04 44.56 17.56
C HIS A 82 7.43 44.99 18.92
N PRO A 83 7.84 46.14 19.51
CA PRO A 83 7.37 46.57 20.83
C PRO A 83 5.87 46.83 20.90
N GLN A 84 5.26 47.23 19.79
CA GLN A 84 3.81 47.44 19.72
C GLN A 84 3.03 46.13 19.64
N PHE A 85 3.63 45.06 19.11
CA PHE A 85 3.03 43.73 19.16
C PHE A 85 3.06 43.16 20.57
N LEU A 86 4.16 43.38 21.33
CA LEU A 86 4.19 43.09 22.77
C LEU A 86 3.09 43.88 23.52
N THR A 87 2.87 45.14 23.17
CA THR A 87 1.79 45.95 23.75
C THR A 87 0.42 45.33 23.46
N LEU A 88 0.16 44.89 22.22
CA LEU A 88 -1.09 44.18 21.88
C LEU A 88 -1.26 42.89 22.68
N ARG A 89 -0.18 42.13 22.89
CA ARG A 89 -0.22 40.88 23.66
C ARG A 89 -0.59 41.12 25.13
N VAL A 90 0.06 42.09 25.78
CA VAL A 90 -0.26 42.47 27.18
C VAL A 90 -1.69 43.00 27.30
N LEU A 91 -2.14 43.82 26.33
CA LEU A 91 -3.51 44.32 26.31
C LEU A 91 -4.53 43.21 26.06
N ALA A 92 -4.21 42.25 25.20
CA ALA A 92 -5.05 41.08 24.98
C ALA A 92 -5.17 40.27 26.27
N GLU A 93 -4.05 39.97 26.93
CA GLU A 93 -3.99 39.21 28.18
C GLU A 93 -4.85 39.84 29.29
N ASN A 94 -4.71 41.15 29.50
CA ASN A 94 -5.49 41.89 30.50
C ASN A 94 -7.00 41.96 30.21
N LYS A 95 -7.42 41.67 28.97
CA LYS A 95 -8.81 41.81 28.52
C LYS A 95 -9.46 40.51 28.09
N ILE A 96 -8.83 39.36 28.32
CA ILE A 96 -9.37 38.03 27.96
C ILE A 96 -10.79 37.82 28.51
N SER A 97 -11.04 38.21 29.77
CA SER A 97 -12.35 38.06 30.39
C SER A 97 -13.47 38.84 29.69
N GLN A 98 -13.12 39.91 28.96
CA GLN A 98 -14.05 40.77 28.23
C GLN A 98 -14.25 40.35 26.76
N MET A 99 -13.46 39.40 26.26
CA MET A 99 -13.60 38.86 24.90
C MET A 99 -14.84 37.98 24.80
N ASP A 100 -15.49 37.98 23.64
CA ASP A 100 -16.51 36.98 23.31
C ASP A 100 -15.86 35.66 22.86
N ASP A 101 -16.67 34.60 22.72
CA ASP A 101 -16.18 33.26 22.41
C ASP A 101 -15.39 33.18 21.10
N VAL A 102 -15.81 33.96 20.08
CA VAL A 102 -15.14 34.01 18.78
C VAL A 102 -13.80 34.73 18.90
N THR A 103 -13.77 35.88 19.59
CA THR A 103 -12.56 36.70 19.74
C THR A 103 -11.49 35.96 20.54
N VAL A 104 -11.85 35.20 21.59
CA VAL A 104 -10.87 34.39 22.34
C VAL A 104 -10.17 33.39 21.41
N VAL A 105 -10.93 32.63 20.62
CA VAL A 105 -10.36 31.61 19.72
C VAL A 105 -9.65 32.22 18.53
N ASP A 106 -10.15 33.33 17.98
CA ASP A 106 -9.51 34.06 16.89
C ASP A 106 -8.18 34.67 17.32
N MET A 107 -8.13 35.24 18.53
CA MET A 107 -6.90 35.75 19.13
C MET A 107 -5.87 34.64 19.29
N LEU A 108 -6.29 33.49 19.87
CA LEU A 108 -5.42 32.33 20.04
C LEU A 108 -4.88 31.83 18.69
N TYR A 109 -5.76 31.68 17.70
CA TYR A 109 -5.37 31.25 16.35
C TYR A 109 -4.36 32.18 15.70
N ASN A 110 -4.63 33.49 15.73
CA ASN A 110 -3.76 34.48 15.09
C ASN A 110 -2.41 34.59 15.84
N ALA A 111 -2.40 34.52 17.17
CA ALA A 111 -1.17 34.53 17.96
C ALA A 111 -0.26 33.33 17.65
N LEU A 112 -0.83 32.12 17.53
CA LEU A 112 -0.08 30.93 17.12
C LEU A 112 0.46 31.05 15.68
N ARG A 113 -0.31 31.63 14.75
CA ARG A 113 0.14 31.88 13.36
C ARG A 113 1.22 32.95 13.25
N LEU A 114 1.28 33.87 14.21
CA LEU A 114 2.36 34.86 14.36
C LEU A 114 3.54 34.31 15.20
N HIS A 115 3.62 32.99 15.38
CA HIS A 115 4.69 32.28 16.10
C HIS A 115 4.88 32.72 17.56
N VAL A 116 3.80 33.08 18.26
CA VAL A 116 3.83 33.17 19.73
C VAL A 116 3.90 31.75 20.29
N GLU A 117 4.82 31.52 21.24
CA GLU A 117 5.11 30.19 21.75
C GLU A 117 3.96 29.62 22.61
N PRO A 118 3.73 28.29 22.58
CA PRO A 118 2.68 27.66 23.41
C PRO A 118 2.84 27.89 24.92
N HIS A 119 4.06 28.11 25.40
CA HIS A 119 4.36 28.36 26.81
C HIS A 119 4.16 29.82 27.24
N ASP A 120 3.82 30.71 26.30
CA ASP A 120 3.59 32.13 26.57
C ASP A 120 2.33 32.32 27.43
N SER A 121 2.37 33.28 28.37
CA SER A 121 1.27 33.53 29.32
C SER A 121 -0.05 33.83 28.62
N LEU A 122 -0.01 34.61 27.53
CA LEU A 122 -1.18 34.92 26.71
C LEU A 122 -1.82 33.65 26.14
N ILE A 123 -1.02 32.74 25.58
CA ILE A 123 -1.52 31.50 24.98
C ILE A 123 -2.14 30.60 26.04
N GLN A 124 -1.46 30.41 27.18
CA GLN A 124 -1.97 29.60 28.28
C GLN A 124 -3.28 30.13 28.85
N GLN A 125 -3.40 31.45 29.02
CA GLN A 125 -4.62 32.07 29.52
C GLN A 125 -5.76 32.00 28.49
N LEU A 126 -5.49 32.21 27.21
CA LEU A 126 -6.48 32.06 26.15
C LEU A 126 -7.00 30.61 26.06
N VAL A 127 -6.11 29.62 26.16
CA VAL A 127 -6.51 28.20 26.19
C VAL A 127 -7.34 27.89 27.43
N THR A 128 -6.94 28.40 28.60
CA THR A 128 -7.67 28.19 29.86
C THR A 128 -9.05 28.83 29.82
N GLU A 129 -9.16 30.05 29.30
CA GLU A 129 -10.44 30.72 29.16
C GLU A 129 -11.34 30.06 28.12
N ALA A 130 -10.78 29.63 26.99
CA ALA A 130 -11.51 28.86 25.98
C ALA A 130 -12.02 27.53 26.55
N TRP A 131 -11.22 26.84 27.38
CA TRP A 131 -11.64 25.62 28.06
C TRP A 131 -12.85 25.86 28.98
N LYS A 132 -12.84 26.91 29.82
CA LYS A 132 -13.99 27.23 30.68
C LYS A 132 -15.30 27.47 29.92
N ARG A 133 -15.20 27.90 28.66
CA ARG A 133 -16.34 28.28 27.81
C ARG A 133 -16.71 27.22 26.78
N LEU A 134 -16.05 26.06 26.79
CA LEU A 134 -16.08 25.08 25.72
C LEU A 134 -17.50 24.65 25.30
N ASP A 135 -18.41 24.41 26.25
CA ASP A 135 -19.79 23.99 25.96
C ASP A 135 -20.63 25.05 25.21
N ARG A 136 -20.25 26.34 25.33
CA ARG A 136 -20.93 27.49 24.70
C ARG A 136 -20.54 27.65 23.24
N PHE A 137 -19.40 27.09 22.83
CA PHE A 137 -18.87 27.29 21.48
C PHE A 137 -19.82 26.76 20.41
N GLN A 138 -19.99 27.58 19.37
CA GLN A 138 -20.57 27.17 18.11
C GLN A 138 -19.59 26.25 17.36
N MET A 139 -20.10 25.37 16.50
CA MET A 139 -19.27 24.37 15.80
C MET A 139 -18.09 24.98 15.01
N PRO A 140 -18.21 26.14 14.33
CA PRO A 140 -17.07 26.78 13.67
C PRO A 140 -15.98 27.24 14.66
N THR A 141 -16.38 27.80 15.80
CA THR A 141 -15.46 28.22 16.87
C THR A 141 -14.75 27.02 17.49
N LEU A 142 -15.50 25.94 17.77
CA LEU A 142 -14.95 24.68 18.28
C LEU A 142 -13.94 24.06 17.30
N SER A 143 -14.26 24.07 16.01
CA SER A 143 -13.37 23.59 14.94
C SER A 143 -12.09 24.42 14.82
N LYS A 144 -12.18 25.75 14.94
CA LYS A 144 -10.99 26.60 14.94
C LYS A 144 -10.14 26.38 16.19
N PHE A 145 -10.78 26.21 17.35
CA PHE A 145 -10.10 25.91 18.60
C PHE A 145 -9.38 24.56 18.55
N SER A 146 -9.98 23.52 17.96
CA SER A 146 -9.32 22.21 17.82
C SER A 146 -8.05 22.28 16.97
N ILE A 147 -8.00 23.14 15.95
CA ILE A 147 -6.76 23.41 15.19
C ILE A 147 -5.69 24.01 16.11
N CYS A 148 -6.03 25.01 16.91
CA CYS A 148 -5.09 25.65 17.84
C CYS A 148 -4.49 24.65 18.84
N LEU A 149 -5.26 23.65 19.28
CA LEU A 149 -4.77 22.60 20.16
C LEU A 149 -3.83 21.64 19.44
N ASN A 150 -4.13 21.27 18.19
CA ASN A 150 -3.22 20.45 17.39
C ASN A 150 -1.89 21.15 17.12
N ASP A 151 -1.92 22.45 16.81
CA ASP A 151 -0.73 23.27 16.60
C ASP A 151 0.17 23.34 17.86
N GLN A 152 -0.41 23.11 19.04
CA GLN A 152 0.27 23.01 20.33
C GLN A 152 0.58 21.57 20.76
N TYR A 153 0.40 20.60 19.86
CA TYR A 153 0.59 19.16 20.12
C TYR A 153 -0.32 18.57 21.22
N LEU A 154 -1.48 19.18 21.48
CA LEU A 154 -2.46 18.76 22.51
C LEU A 154 -3.53 17.79 21.99
N HIS A 155 -3.23 17.01 20.96
CA HIS A 155 -4.18 16.11 20.27
C HIS A 155 -4.60 14.88 21.11
N HIS A 156 -3.89 14.55 22.19
CA HIS A 156 -4.26 13.52 23.18
C HIS A 156 -4.67 14.10 24.54
N SER A 157 -4.94 15.41 24.61
CA SER A 157 -5.30 16.07 25.87
C SER A 157 -6.73 15.76 26.31
N THR A 158 -7.01 15.93 27.61
CA THR A 158 -8.38 15.89 28.16
C THR A 158 -9.32 16.86 27.44
N LEU A 159 -8.80 18.05 27.11
CA LEU A 159 -9.51 19.07 26.36
C LEU A 159 -9.95 18.59 24.97
N MET A 160 -9.08 17.88 24.24
CA MET A 160 -9.46 17.27 22.96
C MET A 160 -10.50 16.16 23.16
N GLY A 161 -10.45 15.44 24.28
CA GLY A 161 -11.49 14.48 24.69
C GLY A 161 -12.86 15.14 24.88
N GLU A 162 -12.93 16.28 25.58
CA GLU A 162 -14.16 17.04 25.75
C GLU A 162 -14.71 17.59 24.41
N ILE A 163 -13.83 18.07 23.53
CA ILE A 163 -14.20 18.46 22.16
C ILE A 163 -14.80 17.28 21.40
N THR A 164 -14.21 16.09 21.54
CA THR A 164 -14.67 14.86 20.89
C THR A 164 -16.08 14.46 21.38
N GLU A 165 -16.34 14.62 22.68
CA GLU A 165 -17.67 14.36 23.26
C GLU A 165 -18.71 15.40 22.78
N ILE A 166 -18.36 16.69 22.75
CA ILE A 166 -19.25 17.74 22.22
C ILE A 166 -19.57 17.47 20.75
N LEU A 167 -18.57 17.09 19.96
CA LEU A 167 -18.73 16.70 18.56
C LEU A 167 -19.70 15.53 18.42
N SER A 168 -19.55 14.47 19.24
CA SER A 168 -20.44 13.31 19.26
C SER A 168 -21.91 13.72 19.48
N ARG A 169 -22.18 14.59 20.45
CA ARG A 169 -23.54 15.08 20.77
C ARG A 169 -24.11 16.01 19.70
N LYS A 170 -23.29 16.93 19.15
CA LYS A 170 -23.71 18.02 18.27
C LYS A 170 -23.45 17.75 16.77
N LEU A 171 -23.06 16.53 16.38
CA LEU A 171 -22.68 16.18 15.00
C LEU A 171 -23.74 16.57 13.95
N HIS A 172 -25.02 16.35 14.27
CA HIS A 172 -26.14 16.64 13.38
C HIS A 172 -26.31 18.14 13.06
N LEU A 173 -25.75 19.04 13.89
CA LEU A 173 -25.81 20.49 13.69
C LEU A 173 -24.77 21.00 12.68
N ILE A 174 -23.79 20.18 12.29
CA ILE A 174 -22.71 20.59 11.40
C ILE A 174 -23.17 20.49 9.95
N ASN A 175 -23.43 21.63 9.31
CA ASN A 175 -23.78 21.71 7.87
C ASN A 175 -22.62 22.18 6.99
N ASP A 176 -21.54 22.70 7.58
CA ASP A 176 -20.35 23.14 6.84
C ASP A 176 -19.32 22.01 6.78
N ALA A 177 -19.03 21.53 5.55
CA ALA A 177 -18.05 20.51 5.28
C ALA A 177 -16.64 20.87 5.80
N ARG A 178 -16.25 22.16 5.77
CA ARG A 178 -14.96 22.61 6.30
C ARG A 178 -14.87 22.38 7.81
N VAL A 179 -15.93 22.74 8.54
CA VAL A 179 -16.02 22.57 10.00
C VAL A 179 -15.93 21.09 10.37
N LEU A 180 -16.73 20.25 9.70
CA LEU A 180 -16.71 18.80 9.94
C LEU A 180 -15.32 18.20 9.68
N THR A 181 -14.77 18.41 8.48
CA THR A 181 -13.53 17.76 8.06
C THR A 181 -12.31 18.20 8.87
N THR A 182 -12.28 19.45 9.34
CA THR A 182 -11.27 19.93 10.29
C THR A 182 -11.38 19.22 11.65
N LEU A 183 -12.61 19.06 12.17
CA LEU A 183 -12.84 18.36 13.43
C LEU A 183 -12.46 16.89 13.32
N MET A 184 -12.84 16.22 12.22
CA MET A 184 -12.46 14.82 11.93
C MET A 184 -10.96 14.60 12.09
N ILE A 185 -10.12 15.44 11.47
CA ILE A 185 -8.66 15.35 11.63
C ILE A 185 -8.23 15.53 13.09
N SER A 186 -8.80 16.53 13.77
CA SER A 186 -8.41 16.90 15.13
C SER A 186 -8.72 15.80 16.15
N VAL A 187 -9.87 15.13 16.01
CA VAL A 187 -10.33 14.10 16.96
C VAL A 187 -9.95 12.68 16.52
N SER A 188 -9.18 12.53 15.44
CA SER A 188 -8.94 11.23 14.80
C SER A 188 -8.36 10.16 15.72
N SER A 189 -7.47 10.54 16.64
CA SER A 189 -6.86 9.63 17.63
C SER A 189 -7.78 9.23 18.78
N LEU A 190 -8.83 10.00 19.05
CA LEU A 190 -9.77 9.80 20.17
C LEU A 190 -11.13 9.27 19.71
N SER A 191 -11.31 9.10 18.40
CA SER A 191 -12.60 8.69 17.82
C SER A 191 -12.88 7.22 18.10
N SER A 192 -13.96 6.95 18.84
CA SER A 192 -14.48 5.59 18.99
C SER A 192 -15.02 5.05 17.64
N PRO A 193 -15.10 3.72 17.43
CA PRO A 193 -15.67 3.16 16.20
C PRO A 193 -17.05 3.72 15.86
N ARG A 194 -17.93 3.87 16.86
CA ARG A 194 -19.27 4.44 16.70
C ARG A 194 -19.23 5.90 16.20
N LEU A 195 -18.37 6.73 16.80
CA LEU A 195 -18.23 8.12 16.38
C LEU A 195 -17.59 8.21 14.99
N ARG A 196 -16.57 7.41 14.72
CA ARG A 196 -15.92 7.32 13.40
C ARG A 196 -16.93 7.02 12.30
N ASP A 197 -17.78 6.01 12.49
CA ASP A 197 -18.77 5.61 11.50
C ASP A 197 -19.85 6.70 11.32
N ALA A 198 -20.26 7.36 12.41
CA ALA A 198 -21.15 8.52 12.34
C ALA A 198 -20.54 9.72 11.60
N LEU A 199 -19.25 10.00 11.83
CA LEU A 199 -18.49 11.04 11.13
C LEU A 199 -18.38 10.74 9.63
N ILE A 200 -18.09 9.49 9.27
CA ILE A 200 -18.05 9.03 7.87
C ILE A 200 -19.41 9.23 7.21
N LYS A 201 -20.49 8.79 7.85
CA LYS A 201 -21.85 8.95 7.33
C LYS A 201 -22.21 10.42 7.15
N ARG A 202 -21.84 11.30 8.10
CA ARG A 202 -22.10 12.73 7.97
C ARG A 202 -21.25 13.38 6.89
N ALA A 203 -19.98 12.98 6.77
CA ALA A 203 -19.10 13.46 5.71
C ALA A 203 -19.62 13.07 4.32
N ASP A 204 -20.12 11.85 4.17
CA ASP A 204 -20.69 11.35 2.92
C ASP A 204 -21.83 12.23 2.40
N VAL A 205 -22.75 12.64 3.30
CA VAL A 205 -23.84 13.57 2.97
C VAL A 205 -23.32 14.98 2.61
N LEU A 206 -22.35 15.50 3.36
CA LEU A 206 -21.84 16.86 3.12
C LEU A 206 -20.99 16.95 1.85
N MET A 207 -20.32 15.88 1.44
CA MET A 207 -19.53 15.86 0.21
C MET A 207 -20.39 16.06 -1.04
N ASP A 208 -21.66 15.64 -1.03
CA ASP A 208 -22.59 15.85 -2.16
C ASP A 208 -22.94 17.33 -2.38
N SER A 209 -22.89 18.13 -1.31
CA SER A 209 -23.20 19.57 -1.32
C SER A 209 -21.95 20.47 -1.35
N THR A 210 -20.75 19.88 -1.36
CA THR A 210 -19.51 20.64 -1.29
C THR A 210 -19.18 21.24 -2.65
N ASP A 211 -18.74 22.51 -2.65
CA ASP A 211 -18.22 23.20 -3.83
C ASP A 211 -17.12 22.35 -4.52
N PRO A 212 -17.33 21.89 -5.77
CA PRO A 212 -16.41 21.00 -6.46
C PRO A 212 -15.01 21.60 -6.65
N THR A 213 -14.85 22.92 -6.59
CA THR A 213 -13.55 23.59 -6.72
C THR A 213 -12.69 23.51 -5.45
N LYS A 214 -13.26 23.07 -4.32
CA LYS A 214 -12.58 23.04 -3.00
C LYS A 214 -12.09 21.64 -2.64
N TYR A 215 -10.92 21.26 -3.15
CA TYR A 215 -10.32 19.94 -2.89
C TYR A 215 -9.77 19.72 -1.46
N ASN A 216 -9.70 20.77 -0.63
CA ASN A 216 -9.19 20.66 0.74
C ASN A 216 -10.08 19.80 1.66
N ASN A 217 -11.40 19.85 1.47
CA ASN A 217 -12.33 19.07 2.27
C ASN A 217 -12.20 17.56 1.97
N PRO A 218 -12.29 17.08 0.70
CA PRO A 218 -12.10 15.67 0.41
C PRO A 218 -10.71 15.19 0.83
N ARG A 219 -9.63 15.98 0.65
CA ARG A 219 -8.29 15.63 1.16
C ARG A 219 -8.28 15.34 2.67
N ARG A 220 -8.94 16.17 3.49
CA ARG A 220 -9.05 15.94 4.95
C ARG A 220 -9.90 14.72 5.28
N VAL A 221 -10.94 14.41 4.51
CA VAL A 221 -11.72 13.17 4.69
C VAL A 221 -10.83 11.95 4.46
N VAL A 222 -10.05 11.94 3.36
CA VAL A 222 -9.10 10.84 3.08
C VAL A 222 -8.05 10.72 4.18
N GLN A 223 -7.50 11.84 4.65
CA GLN A 223 -6.55 11.85 5.76
C GLN A 223 -7.16 11.34 7.08
N PHE A 224 -8.45 11.61 7.34
CA PHE A 224 -9.16 11.04 8.48
C PHE A 224 -9.29 9.52 8.39
N MET A 225 -9.65 8.98 7.22
CA MET A 225 -9.71 7.52 6.99
C MET A 225 -8.35 6.88 7.27
N ARG A 226 -7.27 7.50 6.80
CA ARG A 226 -5.90 7.06 7.06
C ARG A 226 -5.59 7.05 8.56
N ASN A 227 -5.92 8.13 9.27
CA ASN A 227 -5.62 8.25 10.70
C ASN A 227 -6.46 7.30 11.57
N SER A 228 -7.72 7.08 11.20
CA SER A 228 -8.63 6.15 11.88
C SER A 228 -8.43 4.69 11.48
N LYS A 229 -7.47 4.41 10.58
CA LYS A 229 -7.16 3.09 10.01
C LYS A 229 -8.39 2.35 9.47
N HIS A 230 -9.34 3.10 8.92
CA HIS A 230 -10.60 2.54 8.43
C HIS A 230 -10.90 3.10 7.04
N THR A 231 -11.05 2.19 6.08
CA THR A 231 -11.30 2.54 4.68
C THR A 231 -12.78 2.40 4.38
N HIS A 232 -13.45 3.52 4.05
CA HIS A 232 -14.82 3.52 3.56
C HIS A 232 -14.85 3.77 2.05
N ARG A 233 -14.91 2.69 1.25
CA ARG A 233 -14.65 2.71 -0.19
C ARG A 233 -15.50 3.71 -0.97
N LEU A 234 -16.82 3.73 -0.75
CA LEU A 234 -17.74 4.65 -1.46
C LEU A 234 -17.43 6.13 -1.22
N LEU A 235 -17.14 6.49 0.03
CA LEU A 235 -16.79 7.86 0.38
C LEU A 235 -15.40 8.22 -0.18
N LEU A 236 -14.48 7.26 -0.22
CA LEU A 236 -13.16 7.46 -0.81
C LEU A 236 -13.24 7.68 -2.33
N GLU A 237 -14.09 6.95 -3.04
CA GLU A 237 -14.36 7.14 -4.47
C GLU A 237 -15.04 8.49 -4.74
N LYS A 238 -16.00 8.88 -3.89
CA LYS A 238 -16.62 10.22 -3.94
C LYS A 238 -15.58 11.33 -3.74
N CYS A 239 -14.71 11.20 -2.74
CA CYS A 239 -13.59 12.13 -2.53
C CYS A 239 -12.63 12.13 -3.72
N ASN A 240 -12.36 10.97 -4.32
CA ASN A 240 -11.50 10.85 -5.49
C ASN A 240 -12.06 11.61 -6.70
N GLY A 241 -13.36 11.51 -6.97
CA GLY A 241 -14.01 12.27 -8.05
C GLY A 241 -13.80 13.78 -7.88
N LEU A 242 -13.98 14.30 -6.66
CA LEU A 242 -13.72 15.72 -6.36
C LEU A 242 -12.23 16.09 -6.49
N LEU A 243 -11.33 15.22 -6.04
CA LEU A 243 -9.89 15.47 -6.14
C LEU A 243 -9.41 15.46 -7.59
N LEU A 244 -9.89 14.51 -8.39
CA LEU A 244 -9.56 14.36 -9.81
C LEU A 244 -9.91 15.61 -10.62
N LEU A 245 -11.09 16.20 -10.37
CA LEU A 245 -11.53 17.45 -11.02
C LEU A 245 -10.58 18.63 -10.79
N ASN A 246 -9.85 18.63 -9.67
CA ASN A 246 -8.97 19.73 -9.27
C ASN A 246 -7.50 19.50 -9.61
N VAL A 247 -7.11 18.31 -10.09
CA VAL A 247 -5.72 17.99 -10.44
C VAL A 247 -5.06 19.05 -11.32
N PRO A 248 -5.70 19.62 -12.37
CA PRO A 248 -5.09 20.67 -13.20
C PRO A 248 -4.67 21.94 -12.43
N GLN A 249 -5.26 22.19 -11.26
CA GLN A 249 -4.98 23.36 -10.42
C GLN A 249 -4.00 23.05 -9.28
N MET A 250 -3.73 21.77 -9.00
CA MET A 250 -2.85 21.36 -7.90
C MET A 250 -1.38 21.63 -8.22
N ASN A 251 -0.61 21.92 -7.17
CA ASN A 251 0.84 21.96 -7.22
C ASN A 251 1.44 20.57 -6.89
N ALA A 252 2.76 20.42 -7.00
CA ALA A 252 3.43 19.16 -6.73
C ALA A 252 3.27 18.67 -5.29
N GLU A 253 3.15 19.58 -4.31
CA GLU A 253 3.00 19.24 -2.90
C GLU A 253 1.62 18.63 -2.61
N ASP A 254 0.54 19.23 -3.11
CA ASP A 254 -0.82 18.74 -2.94
C ASP A 254 -0.99 17.34 -3.56
N ILE A 255 -0.44 17.15 -4.77
CA ILE A 255 -0.44 15.85 -5.46
C ILE A 255 0.35 14.82 -4.64
N ALA A 256 1.53 15.18 -4.12
CA ALA A 256 2.35 14.30 -3.30
C ALA A 256 1.61 13.86 -2.02
N ILE A 257 0.93 14.79 -1.34
CA ILE A 257 0.15 14.49 -0.13
C ILE A 257 -0.99 13.52 -0.45
N ILE A 258 -1.78 13.78 -1.49
CA ILE A 258 -2.92 12.93 -1.86
C ILE A 258 -2.43 11.53 -2.29
N THR A 259 -1.36 11.47 -3.08
CA THR A 259 -0.75 10.20 -3.53
C THR A 259 -0.28 9.38 -2.32
N GLY A 260 0.38 10.01 -1.36
CA GLY A 260 0.81 9.34 -0.13
C GLY A 260 -0.38 8.84 0.72
N LEU A 261 -1.47 9.61 0.80
CA LEU A 261 -2.69 9.18 1.47
C LEU A 261 -3.32 7.96 0.79
N TYR A 262 -3.41 7.97 -0.54
CA TYR A 262 -3.94 6.85 -1.33
C TYR A 262 -3.09 5.59 -1.18
N GLN A 263 -1.77 5.72 -1.25
CA GLN A 263 -0.85 4.60 -1.01
C GLN A 263 -1.05 3.99 0.37
N SER A 264 -1.21 4.82 1.41
CA SER A 264 -1.42 4.34 2.79
C SER A 264 -2.76 3.61 2.99
N LEU A 265 -3.78 4.00 2.21
CA LEU A 265 -5.11 3.38 2.22
C LEU A 265 -5.23 2.23 1.20
N GLN A 266 -4.17 1.94 0.44
CA GLN A 266 -4.17 1.00 -0.69
C GLN A 266 -5.24 1.31 -1.73
N PHE A 267 -5.55 2.60 -1.92
CA PHE A 267 -6.52 3.06 -2.89
C PHE A 267 -5.81 3.41 -4.20
N ASN A 268 -5.69 2.43 -5.08
CA ASN A 268 -5.00 2.59 -6.37
C ASN A 268 -5.97 3.05 -7.47
N ASN A 269 -6.46 4.29 -7.39
CA ASN A 269 -7.26 4.83 -8.49
C ASN A 269 -6.37 5.28 -9.65
N CYS A 270 -6.56 4.63 -10.79
CA CYS A 270 -5.71 4.86 -11.95
C CYS A 270 -5.94 6.20 -12.64
N ASP A 271 -7.17 6.70 -12.68
CA ASP A 271 -7.50 7.97 -13.34
C ASP A 271 -6.80 9.14 -12.63
N PHE A 272 -6.82 9.14 -11.29
CA PHE A 272 -6.07 10.10 -10.48
C PHE A 272 -4.56 10.00 -10.72
N ARG A 273 -4.00 8.79 -10.80
CA ARG A 273 -2.58 8.58 -11.07
C ARG A 273 -2.16 9.12 -12.44
N LEU A 274 -2.95 8.85 -13.47
CA LEU A 274 -2.69 9.35 -14.84
C LEU A 274 -2.78 10.87 -14.91
N ALA A 275 -3.84 11.45 -14.37
CA ALA A 275 -4.01 12.91 -14.32
C ALA A 275 -2.87 13.58 -13.53
N SER A 276 -2.48 12.99 -12.39
CA SER A 276 -1.36 13.47 -11.57
C SER A 276 -0.03 13.41 -12.30
N ARG A 277 0.25 12.30 -13.02
CA ARG A 277 1.46 12.16 -13.84
C ARG A 277 1.53 13.26 -14.90
N GLN A 278 0.44 13.49 -15.64
CA GLN A 278 0.37 14.54 -16.65
C GLN A 278 0.61 15.92 -16.05
N ARG A 279 -0.07 16.24 -14.94
CA ARG A 279 0.10 17.53 -14.27
C ARG A 279 1.52 17.73 -13.76
N LEU A 280 2.14 16.71 -13.18
CA LEU A 280 3.52 16.80 -12.69
C LEU A 280 4.51 17.00 -13.84
N LEU A 281 4.28 16.39 -15.01
CA LEU A 281 5.09 16.61 -16.22
C LEU A 281 5.05 18.08 -16.67
N GLU A 282 3.88 18.72 -16.63
CA GLU A 282 3.73 20.16 -16.95
C GLU A 282 4.52 21.06 -15.96
N LEU A 283 4.64 20.63 -14.70
CA LEU A 283 5.30 21.40 -13.65
C LEU A 283 6.82 21.23 -13.62
N VAL A 284 7.39 20.25 -14.33
CA VAL A 284 8.84 19.95 -14.32
C VAL A 284 9.66 21.20 -14.60
N ASP A 285 9.37 21.89 -15.70
CA ASP A 285 10.16 23.04 -16.16
C ASP A 285 10.03 24.29 -15.27
N SER A 286 8.91 24.40 -14.55
CA SER A 286 8.67 25.51 -13.61
C SER A 286 9.23 25.28 -12.21
N SER A 287 9.71 24.07 -11.90
CA SER A 287 10.13 23.67 -10.56
C SER A 287 11.61 23.95 -10.35
N THR A 288 11.95 25.21 -10.11
CA THR A 288 13.33 25.65 -9.81
C THR A 288 13.65 25.68 -8.31
N ASP A 289 12.63 25.74 -7.45
CA ASP A 289 12.80 25.74 -6.00
C ASP A 289 13.15 24.33 -5.48
N PRO A 290 14.19 24.16 -4.63
CA PRO A 290 14.60 22.85 -4.12
C PRO A 290 13.51 22.09 -3.36
N VAL A 291 12.60 22.78 -2.64
CA VAL A 291 11.51 22.13 -1.89
C VAL A 291 10.47 21.58 -2.87
N ALA A 292 10.00 22.42 -3.78
CA ALA A 292 9.03 22.05 -4.80
C ALA A 292 9.56 20.94 -5.72
N PHE A 293 10.82 21.06 -6.17
CA PHE A 293 11.49 20.04 -6.98
C PHE A 293 11.58 18.70 -6.24
N THR A 294 11.96 18.69 -4.97
CA THR A 294 12.05 17.44 -4.18
C THR A 294 10.71 16.71 -4.13
N ARG A 295 9.60 17.44 -3.93
CA ARG A 295 8.24 16.87 -3.91
C ARG A 295 7.82 16.34 -5.29
N LEU A 296 8.14 17.10 -6.34
CA LEU A 296 7.89 16.68 -7.72
C LEU A 296 8.68 15.42 -8.05
N PHE A 297 9.98 15.39 -7.75
CA PHE A 297 10.87 14.26 -8.01
C PHE A 297 10.34 12.99 -7.34
N ALA A 298 10.02 13.08 -6.04
CA ALA A 298 9.51 11.95 -5.26
C ALA A 298 8.18 11.39 -5.76
N THR A 299 7.34 12.23 -6.37
CA THR A 299 6.01 11.80 -6.83
C THR A 299 6.01 11.35 -8.28
N LEU A 300 6.74 12.07 -9.15
CA LEU A 300 6.80 11.79 -10.59
C LEU A 300 7.79 10.66 -10.91
N GLY A 301 8.93 10.58 -10.22
CA GLY A 301 10.01 9.62 -10.50
C GLY A 301 9.53 8.18 -10.65
N PRO A 302 8.79 7.63 -9.67
CA PRO A 302 8.27 6.25 -9.74
C PRO A 302 7.34 6.00 -10.93
N MET A 303 6.64 7.03 -11.40
CA MET A 303 5.64 6.98 -12.46
C MET A 303 6.17 7.47 -13.83
N ALA A 304 7.43 7.90 -13.88
CA ALA A 304 8.04 8.48 -15.08
C ALA A 304 8.54 7.39 -16.05
N SER A 305 8.50 7.69 -17.35
CA SER A 305 9.20 6.90 -18.37
C SER A 305 10.72 7.09 -18.23
N LEU A 306 11.51 6.22 -18.87
CA LEU A 306 12.97 6.27 -18.80
C LEU A 306 13.52 7.66 -19.18
N ASP A 307 13.08 8.23 -20.30
CA ASP A 307 13.53 9.55 -20.78
C ASP A 307 13.23 10.67 -19.77
N VAL A 308 12.07 10.61 -19.13
CA VAL A 308 11.68 11.59 -18.10
C VAL A 308 12.52 11.39 -16.83
N ARG A 309 12.81 10.14 -16.44
CA ARG A 309 13.67 9.85 -15.28
C ARG A 309 15.08 10.40 -15.50
N GLU A 310 15.68 10.17 -16.67
CA GLU A 310 17.02 10.71 -16.99
C GLU A 310 17.05 12.24 -16.92
N ARG A 311 16.00 12.91 -17.42
CA ARG A 311 15.85 14.36 -17.31
C ARG A 311 15.75 14.82 -15.85
N LEU A 312 14.93 14.15 -15.04
CA LEU A 312 14.76 14.46 -13.61
C LEU A 312 16.06 14.24 -12.83
N GLU A 313 16.82 13.19 -13.14
CA GLU A 313 18.14 12.94 -12.55
C GLU A 313 19.14 14.06 -12.88
N GLY A 314 19.13 14.55 -14.13
CA GLY A 314 19.93 15.70 -14.53
C GLY A 314 19.60 16.97 -13.74
N MET A 315 18.32 17.26 -13.55
CA MET A 315 17.86 18.40 -12.73
C MET A 315 18.23 18.23 -11.25
N ALA A 316 18.06 17.03 -10.70
CA ALA A 316 18.43 16.72 -9.32
C ALA A 316 19.94 16.94 -9.09
N LEU A 317 20.78 16.60 -10.06
CA LEU A 317 22.23 16.82 -9.98
C LEU A 317 22.60 18.31 -9.94
N LEU A 318 21.90 19.14 -10.71
CA LEU A 318 22.08 20.60 -10.73
C LEU A 318 21.67 21.23 -9.39
N LEU A 319 20.52 20.85 -8.85
CA LEU A 319 19.97 21.41 -7.61
C LEU A 319 20.59 20.79 -6.34
N ALA A 320 21.36 19.71 -6.46
CA ALA A 320 21.83 18.94 -5.31
C ALA A 320 22.56 19.79 -4.25
N ASP A 321 23.35 20.80 -4.64
CA ASP A 321 24.10 21.63 -3.67
C ASP A 321 23.21 22.54 -2.81
N GLU A 322 21.96 22.78 -3.23
CA GLU A 322 20.97 23.58 -2.52
C GLU A 322 20.09 22.75 -1.57
N LEU A 323 20.20 21.42 -1.61
CA LEU A 323 19.38 20.52 -0.80
C LEU A 323 19.86 20.45 0.65
N ASN A 324 18.92 20.57 1.59
CA ASN A 324 19.13 20.21 2.98
C ASN A 324 19.09 18.68 3.18
N GLY A 325 19.46 18.21 4.38
CA GLY A 325 19.50 16.77 4.67
C GLY A 325 18.17 16.04 4.42
N GLN A 326 17.04 16.61 4.84
CA GLN A 326 15.71 15.99 4.66
C GLN A 326 15.32 15.89 3.19
N GLN A 327 15.63 16.92 2.40
CA GLN A 327 15.41 16.92 0.96
C GLN A 327 16.30 15.88 0.26
N ALA A 328 17.59 15.84 0.63
CA ALA A 328 18.53 14.85 0.10
C ALA A 328 18.09 13.40 0.43
N LEU A 329 17.51 13.16 1.61
CA LEU A 329 16.97 11.86 1.97
C LEU A 329 15.76 11.49 1.10
N ALA A 330 14.83 12.42 0.89
CA ALA A 330 13.68 12.18 0.02
C ALA A 330 14.11 11.91 -1.44
N VAL A 331 15.11 12.62 -1.95
CA VAL A 331 15.70 12.34 -3.27
C VAL A 331 16.33 10.95 -3.27
N ALA A 332 17.14 10.60 -2.27
CA ALA A 332 17.79 9.29 -2.19
C ALA A 332 16.79 8.13 -2.20
N GLU A 333 15.69 8.22 -1.45
CA GLU A 333 14.65 7.19 -1.42
C GLU A 333 13.95 7.05 -2.78
N THR A 334 13.76 8.18 -3.47
CA THR A 334 13.21 8.16 -4.82
C THR A 334 14.18 7.51 -5.80
N LEU A 335 15.49 7.76 -5.66
CA LEU A 335 16.53 7.09 -6.46
C LEU A 335 16.54 5.57 -6.23
N GLU A 336 16.32 5.13 -4.99
CA GLU A 336 16.13 3.72 -4.64
C GLU A 336 14.92 3.13 -5.38
N GLU A 337 13.76 3.80 -5.31
CA GLU A 337 12.51 3.33 -5.92
C GLU A 337 12.57 3.25 -7.45
N ILE A 338 13.22 4.21 -8.11
CA ILE A 338 13.41 4.18 -9.58
C ILE A 338 14.59 3.30 -10.03
N HIS A 339 15.29 2.66 -9.09
CA HIS A 339 16.50 1.87 -9.33
C HIS A 339 17.59 2.64 -10.11
N CYS A 340 17.82 3.89 -9.71
CA CYS A 340 18.79 4.77 -10.35
C CYS A 340 20.20 4.17 -10.33
N ARG A 341 20.94 4.35 -11.43
CA ARG A 341 22.33 3.88 -11.59
C ARG A 341 23.33 5.00 -11.85
N ASN A 342 22.92 6.27 -11.71
CA ASN A 342 23.78 7.42 -11.94
C ASN A 342 24.75 7.62 -10.75
N PRO A 343 26.05 7.29 -10.91
CA PRO A 343 26.97 7.32 -9.78
C PRO A 343 27.28 8.75 -9.32
N GLN A 344 27.25 9.74 -10.22
CA GLN A 344 27.54 11.13 -9.87
C GLN A 344 26.47 11.69 -8.93
N LEU A 345 25.20 11.45 -9.26
CA LEU A 345 24.08 11.88 -8.44
C LEU A 345 24.07 11.15 -7.10
N ILE A 346 24.23 9.82 -7.10
CA ILE A 346 24.28 9.01 -5.87
C ILE A 346 25.41 9.50 -4.96
N ASN A 347 26.61 9.75 -5.49
CA ASN A 347 27.75 10.24 -4.71
C ASN A 347 27.48 11.62 -4.09
N LYS A 348 26.87 12.53 -4.86
CA LYS A 348 26.58 13.90 -4.41
C LYS A 348 25.53 13.90 -3.30
N ILE A 349 24.43 13.15 -3.48
CA ILE A 349 23.38 12.99 -2.47
C ILE A 349 23.92 12.30 -1.22
N ALA A 350 24.69 11.22 -1.36
CA ALA A 350 25.31 10.52 -0.23
C ALA A 350 26.25 11.44 0.58
N SER A 351 26.98 12.34 -0.08
CA SER A 351 27.82 13.34 0.59
C SER A 351 27.00 14.28 1.49
N ILE A 352 25.85 14.76 1.00
CA ILE A 352 24.95 15.63 1.76
C ILE A 352 24.37 14.87 2.96
N LEU A 353 23.96 13.62 2.76
CA LEU A 353 23.48 12.76 3.85
C LEU A 353 24.57 12.54 4.92
N HIS A 354 25.81 12.29 4.50
CA HIS A 354 26.94 12.12 5.43
C HIS A 354 27.19 13.38 6.27
N LYS A 355 27.11 14.58 5.67
CA LYS A 355 27.29 15.85 6.41
C LYS A 355 26.21 16.10 7.47
N ASN A 356 25.01 15.52 7.30
CA ASN A 356 23.85 15.76 8.16
C ASN A 356 23.57 14.65 9.17
N LEU A 357 24.42 13.61 9.28
CA LEU A 357 24.16 12.44 10.13
C LEU A 357 23.83 12.77 11.58
N ASP A 358 24.52 13.73 12.18
CA ASP A 358 24.38 14.03 13.61
C ASP A 358 23.04 14.74 13.93
N HIS A 359 22.32 15.23 12.93
CA HIS A 359 21.00 15.89 13.07
C HIS A 359 19.82 14.92 12.86
N TYR A 360 20.08 13.71 12.35
CA TYR A 360 19.03 12.76 12.05
C TYR A 360 18.57 11.99 13.28
N ARG A 361 17.26 11.81 13.37
CA ARG A 361 16.59 10.94 14.34
C ARG A 361 16.77 9.47 13.99
N PRO A 362 16.47 8.53 14.92
CA PRO A 362 16.65 7.09 14.68
C PRO A 362 15.98 6.60 13.38
N VAL A 363 14.76 7.05 13.10
CA VAL A 363 14.01 6.69 11.87
C VAL A 363 14.73 7.17 10.61
N GLU A 364 15.27 8.38 10.63
CA GLU A 364 15.95 8.99 9.49
C GLU A 364 17.29 8.29 9.22
N ILE A 365 18.08 7.98 10.27
CA ILE A 365 19.32 7.22 10.15
C ILE A 365 19.10 5.85 9.51
N ALA A 366 18.04 5.16 9.90
CA ALA A 366 17.75 3.85 9.35
C ALA A 366 17.28 3.90 7.90
N ARG A 367 16.50 4.92 7.52
CA ARG A 367 16.12 5.18 6.12
C ARG A 367 17.36 5.47 5.28
N VAL A 368 18.22 6.40 5.71
CA VAL A 368 19.52 6.69 5.07
C VAL A 368 20.33 5.41 4.86
N THR A 369 20.47 4.58 5.90
CA THR A 369 21.26 3.35 5.84
C THR A 369 20.65 2.36 4.83
N GLN A 370 19.34 2.11 4.92
CA GLN A 370 18.66 1.20 4.00
C GLN A 370 18.80 1.65 2.54
N THR A 371 18.52 2.93 2.28
CA THR A 371 18.55 3.50 0.93
C THR A 371 19.95 3.43 0.31
N LEU A 372 21.00 3.80 1.05
CA LEU A 372 22.37 3.72 0.54
C LEU A 372 22.80 2.27 0.24
N MET A 373 22.33 1.31 1.04
CA MET A 373 22.61 -0.12 0.81
C MET A 373 21.94 -0.64 -0.47
N VAL A 374 20.68 -0.28 -0.71
CA VAL A 374 19.94 -0.70 -1.92
C VAL A 374 20.50 -0.02 -3.17
N LEU A 375 20.95 1.24 -3.05
CA LEU A 375 21.69 1.96 -4.10
C LEU A 375 23.13 1.43 -4.30
N HIS A 376 23.54 0.42 -3.54
CA HIS A 376 24.89 -0.16 -3.60
C HIS A 376 26.03 0.86 -3.43
N TYR A 377 25.79 1.93 -2.65
CA TYR A 377 26.80 2.95 -2.38
C TYR A 377 27.95 2.35 -1.57
N GLN A 378 29.18 2.52 -2.04
CA GLN A 378 30.36 1.92 -1.41
C GLN A 378 31.11 2.93 -0.54
N SER A 379 30.88 2.90 0.77
CA SER A 379 31.65 3.68 1.74
C SER A 379 31.73 2.94 3.09
N PRO A 380 32.79 2.14 3.33
CA PRO A 380 32.95 1.40 4.58
C PRO A 380 32.95 2.29 5.82
N ASP A 381 33.57 3.48 5.73
CA ASP A 381 33.62 4.44 6.83
C ASP A 381 32.25 4.98 7.21
N LEU A 382 31.43 5.33 6.21
CA LEU A 382 30.06 5.79 6.42
C LEU A 382 29.21 4.70 7.08
N TYR A 383 29.29 3.46 6.59
CA TYR A 383 28.53 2.35 7.17
C TYR A 383 28.97 2.03 8.61
N ASN A 384 30.26 2.14 8.93
CA ASN A 384 30.75 1.99 10.30
C ASN A 384 30.22 3.10 11.23
N ARG A 385 30.16 4.35 10.73
CA ARG A 385 29.58 5.47 11.48
C ARG A 385 28.06 5.29 11.70
N LEU A 386 27.32 4.94 10.64
CA LEU A 386 25.88 4.65 10.71
C LEU A 386 25.59 3.52 11.70
N LYS A 387 26.34 2.42 11.61
CA LYS A 387 26.26 1.29 12.56
C LYS A 387 26.44 1.74 14.01
N THR A 388 27.44 2.57 14.28
CA THR A 388 27.72 3.07 15.63
C THR A 388 26.57 3.93 16.17
N ILE A 389 26.02 4.82 15.34
CA ILE A 389 24.86 5.66 15.69
C ILE A 389 23.63 4.79 15.95
N MET A 390 23.35 3.82 15.07
CA MET A 390 22.21 2.92 15.21
C MET A 390 22.29 2.04 16.45
N LEU A 391 23.47 1.50 16.79
CA LEU A 391 23.67 0.71 18.01
C LEU A 391 23.40 1.56 19.26
N ARG A 392 23.86 2.82 19.28
CA ARG A 392 23.59 3.76 20.38
C ARG A 392 22.10 4.04 20.54
N TYR A 393 21.39 4.33 19.44
CA TYR A 393 19.94 4.54 19.49
C TYR A 393 19.17 3.30 19.89
N LEU A 394 19.58 2.13 19.39
CA LEU A 394 18.92 0.89 19.72
C LEU A 394 19.05 0.60 21.22
N GLN A 395 20.24 0.79 21.81
CA GLN A 395 20.45 0.58 23.25
C GLN A 395 19.58 1.49 24.14
N SER A 396 19.33 2.73 23.73
CA SER A 396 18.58 3.71 24.51
C SER A 396 17.08 3.75 24.24
N SER A 397 16.62 3.28 23.06
CA SER A 397 15.21 3.35 22.69
C SER A 397 14.35 2.42 23.55
N VAL A 398 13.18 2.91 23.94
CA VAL A 398 12.14 2.15 24.66
C VAL A 398 10.92 1.87 23.77
N PHE A 399 10.90 2.38 22.54
CA PHE A 399 9.76 2.28 21.64
C PHE A 399 9.87 1.02 20.78
N PRO A 400 8.92 0.06 20.86
CA PRO A 400 9.01 -1.18 20.11
C PRO A 400 9.21 -0.98 18.61
N HIS A 401 8.49 -0.02 17.99
CA HIS A 401 8.64 0.23 16.54
C HIS A 401 10.05 0.70 16.16
N GLU A 402 10.69 1.52 17.00
CA GLU A 402 12.04 2.04 16.73
C GLU A 402 13.05 0.90 16.85
N VAL A 403 12.95 0.10 17.91
CA VAL A 403 13.82 -1.05 18.14
C VAL A 403 13.67 -2.08 17.01
N THR A 404 12.44 -2.38 16.57
CA THR A 404 12.19 -3.27 15.42
C THR A 404 12.84 -2.75 14.15
N MET A 405 12.63 -1.47 13.84
CA MET A 405 13.15 -0.83 12.63
C MET A 405 14.69 -0.79 12.62
N LEU A 406 15.31 -0.39 13.74
CA LEU A 406 16.77 -0.34 13.87
C LEU A 406 17.37 -1.75 13.80
N THR A 407 16.74 -2.73 14.45
CA THR A 407 17.15 -4.15 14.40
C THR A 407 17.15 -4.66 12.96
N ARG A 408 16.07 -4.41 12.21
CA ARG A 408 15.95 -4.81 10.81
C ARG A 408 17.08 -4.25 9.97
N VAL A 409 17.31 -2.93 10.04
CA VAL A 409 18.32 -2.27 9.21
C VAL A 409 19.73 -2.63 9.64
N LEU A 410 20.01 -2.78 10.94
CA LEU A 410 21.31 -3.28 11.44
C LEU A 410 21.62 -4.69 10.92
N SER A 411 20.60 -5.55 10.75
CA SER A 411 20.78 -6.90 10.18
C SER A 411 21.15 -6.90 8.70
N MET A 412 21.01 -5.78 8.00
CA MET A 412 21.43 -5.63 6.61
C MET A 412 22.95 -5.33 6.53
N LEU A 413 23.51 -4.67 7.54
CA LEU A 413 24.93 -4.32 7.56
C LEU A 413 25.82 -5.55 7.81
N PRO A 414 27.04 -5.59 7.23
CA PRO A 414 27.97 -6.67 7.50
C PRO A 414 28.44 -6.68 8.96
N SER A 415 28.47 -7.89 9.53
CA SER A 415 29.07 -8.23 10.84
C SER A 415 28.75 -7.26 11.99
N PRO A 416 27.47 -7.04 12.35
CA PRO A 416 27.12 -6.33 13.56
C PRO A 416 27.51 -7.22 14.74
N ARG A 417 28.74 -7.10 15.26
CA ARG A 417 29.08 -7.69 16.55
C ARG A 417 28.18 -7.01 17.57
N LEU A 418 27.10 -7.70 17.94
CA LEU A 418 26.14 -7.20 18.91
C LEU A 418 26.64 -7.48 20.31
N ASP A 419 26.55 -6.48 21.16
CA ASP A 419 26.77 -6.60 22.60
C ASP A 419 25.51 -7.15 23.29
N GLU A 420 25.67 -7.72 24.48
CA GLU A 420 24.60 -8.25 25.31
C GLU A 420 23.54 -7.18 25.64
N ALA A 421 23.94 -5.93 25.87
CA ALA A 421 23.02 -4.83 26.11
C ALA A 421 22.03 -4.59 24.95
N VAL A 422 22.48 -4.77 23.70
CA VAL A 422 21.65 -4.63 22.50
C VAL A 422 20.64 -5.78 22.42
N LEU A 423 21.09 -7.01 22.65
CA LEU A 423 20.22 -8.19 22.61
C LEU A 423 19.19 -8.17 23.73
N ALA A 424 19.60 -7.81 24.95
CA ALA A 424 18.71 -7.63 26.09
C ALA A 424 17.64 -6.56 25.80
N ARG A 425 18.02 -5.48 25.09
CA ARG A 425 17.06 -4.45 24.68
C ARG A 425 16.04 -4.95 23.66
N VAL A 426 16.50 -5.71 22.67
CA VAL A 426 15.61 -6.34 21.68
C VAL A 426 14.66 -7.31 22.39
N GLU A 427 15.16 -8.13 23.32
CA GLU A 427 14.35 -9.06 24.10
C GLU A 427 13.29 -8.34 24.96
N ALA A 428 13.66 -7.23 25.60
CA ALA A 428 12.79 -6.47 26.49
C ALA A 428 11.54 -5.88 25.79
N VAL A 429 11.60 -5.59 24.48
CA VAL A 429 10.46 -5.03 23.73
C VAL A 429 9.57 -6.09 23.10
N LEU A 430 10.00 -7.35 23.01
CA LEU A 430 9.26 -8.40 22.30
C LEU A 430 7.81 -8.59 22.76
N PRO A 431 7.48 -8.57 24.07
CA PRO A 431 6.09 -8.74 24.52
C PRO A 431 5.14 -7.65 24.02
N GLN A 432 5.67 -6.48 23.65
CA GLN A 432 4.89 -5.33 23.17
C GLN A 432 4.78 -5.29 21.63
N CYS A 433 5.49 -6.17 20.92
CA CYS A 433 5.56 -6.19 19.47
C CYS A 433 4.30 -6.81 18.85
N SER A 434 3.89 -6.29 17.69
CA SER A 434 2.93 -6.96 16.80
C SER A 434 3.53 -8.22 16.19
N LEU A 435 2.71 -9.12 15.65
CA LEU A 435 3.17 -10.32 14.94
C LEU A 435 4.16 -9.98 13.81
N ASN A 436 3.89 -8.89 13.08
CA ASN A 436 4.78 -8.42 12.01
C ASN A 436 6.15 -7.96 12.53
N ASN A 437 6.16 -7.28 13.69
CA ASN A 437 7.41 -6.87 14.33
C ASN A 437 8.18 -8.08 14.86
N LEU A 438 7.50 -9.07 15.46
CA LEU A 438 8.12 -10.32 15.90
C LEU A 438 8.76 -11.08 14.73
N ASN A 439 8.07 -11.20 13.60
CA ASN A 439 8.63 -11.80 12.39
C ASN A 439 9.86 -11.05 11.87
N THR A 440 9.84 -9.72 11.92
CA THR A 440 10.99 -8.87 11.56
C THR A 440 12.18 -9.14 12.48
N HIS A 441 11.96 -9.26 13.79
CA HIS A 441 13.00 -9.62 14.75
C HIS A 441 13.54 -11.03 14.54
N ALA A 442 12.68 -12.00 14.22
CA ALA A 442 13.09 -13.37 13.91
C ALA A 442 14.00 -13.42 12.69
N LEU A 443 13.63 -12.73 11.60
CA LEU A 443 14.45 -12.63 10.40
C LEU A 443 15.82 -11.99 10.68
N ALA A 444 15.84 -10.90 11.45
CA ALA A 444 17.08 -10.23 11.84
C ALA A 444 17.97 -11.16 12.70
N THR A 445 17.37 -11.85 13.66
CA THR A 445 18.07 -12.79 14.55
C THR A 445 18.65 -13.97 13.78
N ALA A 446 17.90 -14.53 12.83
CA ALA A 446 18.38 -15.60 11.95
C ALA A 446 19.56 -15.16 11.08
N LYS A 447 19.55 -13.91 10.58
CA LYS A 447 20.70 -13.34 9.86
C LYS A 447 21.93 -13.21 10.77
N TRP A 448 21.76 -12.68 11.98
CA TRP A 448 22.87 -12.56 12.93
C TRP A 448 23.46 -13.90 13.33
N LEU A 449 22.61 -14.91 13.55
CA LEU A 449 23.03 -16.27 13.86
C LEU A 449 23.91 -16.87 12.74
N ARG A 450 23.51 -16.72 11.47
CA ARG A 450 24.28 -17.22 10.32
C ARG A 450 25.65 -16.56 10.15
N HIS A 451 25.83 -15.34 10.66
CA HIS A 451 27.07 -14.58 10.55
C HIS A 451 27.94 -14.63 11.82
N ASP A 452 27.54 -15.37 12.86
CA ASP A 452 28.33 -15.52 14.07
C ASP A 452 29.34 -16.70 13.94
N PRO A 453 30.66 -16.42 13.92
CA PRO A 453 31.68 -17.47 13.81
C PRO A 453 31.72 -18.42 15.02
N THR A 454 31.13 -18.04 16.16
CA THR A 454 31.12 -18.85 17.40
C THR A 454 30.04 -19.93 17.41
N TYR A 455 29.10 -19.92 16.45
CA TYR A 455 27.98 -20.87 16.39
C TYR A 455 28.42 -22.34 16.30
N LEU A 456 29.60 -22.62 15.72
CA LEU A 456 30.14 -23.97 15.55
C LEU A 456 30.63 -24.62 16.85
N HIS A 457 30.71 -23.88 17.96
CA HIS A 457 31.34 -24.33 19.21
C HIS A 457 30.37 -24.23 20.41
N SER A 458 29.42 -25.17 20.44
CA SER A 458 28.66 -25.68 21.61
C SER A 458 28.48 -24.76 22.86
N THR A 459 27.41 -23.97 22.86
CA THR A 459 26.60 -23.48 24.01
C THR A 459 25.27 -22.96 23.41
N PRO A 460 24.10 -22.93 24.09
CA PRO A 460 22.94 -22.27 23.51
C PRO A 460 23.30 -20.81 23.25
N SER A 461 23.50 -20.46 21.97
CA SER A 461 23.93 -19.11 21.64
C SER A 461 22.85 -18.14 22.15
N ARG A 462 23.26 -16.96 22.61
CA ARG A 462 22.34 -15.87 23.00
C ARG A 462 21.20 -15.63 22.01
N TYR A 463 21.44 -15.88 20.73
CA TYR A 463 20.43 -15.80 19.67
C TYR A 463 19.39 -16.94 19.74
N VAL A 464 19.75 -18.15 20.16
CA VAL A 464 18.80 -19.25 20.39
C VAL A 464 17.82 -18.89 21.50
N ARG A 465 18.29 -18.30 22.60
CA ARG A 465 17.40 -17.80 23.67
C ARG A 465 16.46 -16.72 23.15
N LEU A 466 16.98 -15.77 22.37
CA LEU A 466 16.15 -14.74 21.74
C LEU A 466 15.09 -15.32 20.80
N LEU A 467 15.45 -16.33 19.98
CA LEU A 467 14.51 -17.05 19.12
C LEU A 467 13.42 -17.78 19.92
N GLN A 468 13.77 -18.42 21.04
CA GLN A 468 12.80 -19.04 21.95
C GLN A 468 11.84 -18.00 22.54
N SER A 469 12.36 -16.85 22.99
CA SER A 469 11.54 -15.74 23.47
C SER A 469 10.61 -15.19 22.38
N LEU A 470 11.07 -15.08 21.12
CA LEU A 470 10.26 -14.67 19.98
C LEU A 470 9.11 -15.66 19.69
N ILE A 471 9.41 -16.96 19.68
CA ILE A 471 8.41 -18.02 19.47
C ILE A 471 7.34 -17.94 20.56
N ARG A 472 7.76 -17.88 21.84
CA ARG A 472 6.85 -17.73 22.98
C ARG A 472 5.96 -16.50 22.85
N CYS A 473 6.53 -15.33 22.57
CA CYS A 473 5.75 -14.09 22.42
C CYS A 473 4.74 -14.19 21.26
N GLY A 474 5.11 -14.84 20.16
CA GLY A 474 4.22 -15.07 19.02
C GLY A 474 3.00 -15.92 19.40
N HIS A 475 3.22 -17.05 20.07
CA HIS A 475 2.12 -17.91 20.55
C HIS A 475 1.28 -17.24 21.63
N GLU A 476 1.89 -16.53 22.59
CA GLU A 476 1.14 -15.77 23.60
C GLU A 476 0.24 -14.73 22.94
N ARG A 477 0.74 -13.98 21.95
CA ARG A 477 -0.03 -12.95 21.25
C ARG A 477 -1.22 -13.53 20.49
N LEU A 478 -1.03 -14.63 19.76
CA LEU A 478 -2.13 -15.36 19.11
C LEU A 478 -3.13 -15.93 20.14
N GLY A 479 -2.61 -16.48 21.24
CA GLY A 479 -3.39 -17.01 22.36
C GLY A 479 -4.34 -15.97 22.96
N HIS A 480 -3.87 -14.74 23.17
CA HIS A 480 -4.64 -13.63 23.73
C HIS A 480 -5.49 -12.85 22.71
N ALA A 481 -5.39 -13.14 21.41
CA ALA A 481 -6.15 -12.42 20.39
C ALA A 481 -7.67 -12.71 20.51
N ASP A 482 -8.45 -11.66 20.79
CA ASP A 482 -9.89 -11.73 21.02
C ASP A 482 -10.73 -11.00 19.96
N ARG A 483 -10.08 -10.21 19.09
CA ARG A 483 -10.73 -9.42 18.03
C ARG A 483 -10.18 -9.76 16.66
N LEU A 484 -11.03 -10.34 15.79
CA LEU A 484 -10.61 -10.79 14.45
C LEU A 484 -10.08 -9.64 13.58
N GLU A 485 -10.72 -8.47 13.60
CA GLU A 485 -10.29 -7.30 12.81
C GLU A 485 -8.86 -6.86 13.11
N LEU A 486 -8.49 -6.79 14.40
CA LEU A 486 -7.14 -6.40 14.82
C LEU A 486 -6.11 -7.47 14.47
N LEU A 487 -6.49 -8.75 14.61
CA LEU A 487 -5.64 -9.86 14.21
C LEU A 487 -5.35 -9.83 12.70
N LEU A 488 -6.37 -9.61 11.86
CA LEU A 488 -6.20 -9.51 10.41
C LEU A 488 -5.32 -8.31 10.01
N GLU A 489 -5.37 -7.18 10.73
CA GLU A 489 -4.47 -6.05 10.51
C GLU A 489 -3.00 -6.46 10.72
N GLU A 490 -2.70 -7.24 11.77
CA GLU A 490 -1.34 -7.75 12.04
C GLU A 490 -0.90 -8.82 11.06
N LEU A 491 -1.82 -9.70 10.65
CA LEU A 491 -1.56 -10.77 9.68
C LEU A 491 -1.42 -10.24 8.25
N ARG A 492 -1.89 -9.04 7.92
CA ARG A 492 -1.93 -8.49 6.55
C ARG A 492 -0.58 -8.46 5.84
N TYR A 493 0.52 -8.25 6.55
CA TYR A 493 1.86 -8.16 5.96
C TYR A 493 2.81 -9.30 6.40
N LEU A 494 2.29 -10.26 7.14
CA LEU A 494 3.08 -11.35 7.70
C LEU A 494 3.44 -12.38 6.62
N SER A 495 4.74 -12.58 6.41
CA SER A 495 5.28 -13.52 5.42
C SER A 495 6.70 -13.96 5.77
N GLY A 496 7.17 -15.05 5.17
CA GLY A 496 8.54 -15.56 5.33
C GLY A 496 8.61 -16.85 6.15
N GLU A 497 9.77 -17.51 6.05
CA GLU A 497 10.01 -18.86 6.59
C GLU A 497 9.64 -18.99 8.07
N TRP A 498 10.06 -18.04 8.92
CA TRP A 498 9.75 -18.10 10.35
C TRP A 498 8.24 -18.11 10.64
N PHE A 499 7.46 -17.26 9.97
CA PHE A 499 6.01 -17.29 10.12
C PHE A 499 5.44 -18.64 9.66
N GLU A 500 5.88 -19.11 8.49
CA GLU A 500 5.38 -20.34 7.87
C GLU A 500 5.64 -21.57 8.71
N GLU A 501 6.80 -21.66 9.37
CA GLU A 501 7.20 -22.81 10.18
C GLU A 501 6.69 -22.73 11.63
N VAL A 502 6.58 -21.53 12.21
CA VAL A 502 6.33 -21.37 13.66
C VAL A 502 4.88 -21.01 13.96
N LEU A 503 4.29 -20.08 13.20
CA LEU A 503 3.03 -19.43 13.60
C LEU A 503 1.86 -19.73 12.67
N LEU A 504 2.09 -20.32 11.49
CA LEU A 504 1.06 -20.53 10.47
C LEU A 504 -0.16 -21.29 11.00
N GLU A 505 0.08 -22.46 11.59
CA GLU A 505 -1.01 -23.32 12.09
C GLU A 505 -1.78 -22.65 13.23
N GLU A 506 -1.07 -22.06 14.20
CA GLU A 506 -1.67 -21.36 15.33
C GLU A 506 -2.46 -20.12 14.88
N SER A 507 -1.99 -19.42 13.84
CA SER A 507 -2.69 -18.26 13.26
C SER A 507 -4.02 -18.67 12.64
N VAL A 508 -4.04 -19.80 11.91
CA VAL A 508 -5.29 -20.35 11.36
C VAL A 508 -6.20 -20.90 12.46
N ALA A 509 -5.64 -21.55 13.49
CA ALA A 509 -6.40 -21.99 14.66
C ALA A 509 -7.06 -20.82 15.41
N THR A 510 -6.33 -19.71 15.57
CA THR A 510 -6.83 -18.48 16.17
C THR A 510 -7.95 -17.86 15.32
N CYS A 511 -7.80 -17.81 14.00
CA CYS A 511 -8.87 -17.35 13.10
C CYS A 511 -10.12 -18.24 13.22
N ARG A 512 -9.96 -19.56 13.32
CA ARG A 512 -11.08 -20.50 13.56
C ARG A 512 -11.77 -20.25 14.89
N ARG A 513 -11.02 -20.03 15.97
CA ARG A 513 -11.56 -19.67 17.29
C ARG A 513 -12.42 -18.40 17.22
N LEU A 514 -12.04 -17.45 16.37
CA LEU A 514 -12.73 -16.19 16.18
C LEU A 514 -13.73 -16.19 15.00
N ALA A 515 -14.07 -17.35 14.44
CA ALA A 515 -14.95 -17.45 13.26
C ALA A 515 -16.34 -16.84 13.47
N GLY A 516 -16.83 -16.79 14.73
CA GLY A 516 -18.09 -16.12 15.07
C GLY A 516 -18.06 -14.59 14.88
N GLN A 517 -16.89 -13.98 14.71
CA GLN A 517 -16.71 -12.55 14.47
C GLN A 517 -16.52 -12.20 12.98
N VAL A 518 -16.69 -13.17 12.08
CA VAL A 518 -16.65 -12.92 10.63
C VAL A 518 -17.86 -12.09 10.24
N THR A 519 -17.60 -10.98 9.55
CA THR A 519 -18.60 -10.02 9.05
C THR A 519 -18.31 -9.69 7.59
N THR A 520 -19.30 -9.14 6.88
CA THR A 520 -19.13 -8.68 5.49
C THR A 520 -17.96 -7.71 5.32
N ALA A 521 -17.61 -6.96 6.37
CA ALA A 521 -16.52 -6.00 6.34
C ALA A 521 -15.13 -6.66 6.39
N ASN A 522 -14.97 -7.78 7.11
CA ASN A 522 -13.67 -8.45 7.30
C ASN A 522 -13.45 -9.68 6.42
N VAL A 523 -14.50 -10.16 5.73
CA VAL A 523 -14.42 -11.25 4.75
C VAL A 523 -13.30 -11.03 3.71
N PRO A 524 -13.14 -9.86 3.05
CA PRO A 524 -12.09 -9.65 2.08
C PRO A 524 -10.67 -9.84 2.66
N ASP A 525 -10.42 -9.32 3.86
CA ASP A 525 -9.12 -9.43 4.53
C ASP A 525 -8.82 -10.89 4.92
N LEU A 526 -9.80 -11.63 5.46
CA LEU A 526 -9.66 -13.04 5.80
C LEU A 526 -9.44 -13.92 4.56
N ALA A 527 -10.18 -13.64 3.48
CA ALA A 527 -10.08 -14.36 2.22
C ALA A 527 -8.71 -14.15 1.53
N ILE A 528 -8.21 -12.91 1.52
CA ILE A 528 -6.85 -12.59 1.06
C ILE A 528 -5.80 -13.31 1.92
N PHE A 529 -5.98 -13.31 3.24
CA PHE A 529 -5.06 -13.99 4.16
C PHE A 529 -4.96 -15.48 3.84
N LEU A 530 -6.07 -16.21 3.78
CA LEU A 530 -6.11 -17.65 3.47
C LEU A 530 -5.50 -17.98 2.11
N THR A 531 -5.80 -17.16 1.10
CA THR A 531 -5.20 -17.30 -0.25
C THR A 531 -3.69 -17.14 -0.19
N ARG A 532 -3.19 -16.09 0.47
CA ARG A 532 -1.76 -15.77 0.53
C ARG A 532 -0.95 -16.87 1.21
N ILE A 533 -1.47 -17.43 2.30
CA ILE A 533 -0.80 -18.51 3.03
C ILE A 533 -0.95 -19.87 2.35
N ASN A 534 -1.77 -19.99 1.30
CA ASN A 534 -2.09 -21.23 0.60
C ASN A 534 -2.58 -22.33 1.56
N TYR A 535 -3.44 -21.96 2.52
CA TYR A 535 -3.93 -22.86 3.58
C TYR A 535 -5.42 -23.11 3.40
N LEU A 536 -5.80 -24.37 3.20
CA LEU A 536 -7.19 -24.78 3.00
C LEU A 536 -7.85 -25.03 4.36
N SER A 537 -8.78 -24.15 4.76
CA SER A 537 -9.56 -24.29 5.99
C SER A 537 -11.06 -24.30 5.68
N PRO A 538 -11.67 -25.49 5.48
CA PRO A 538 -13.10 -25.61 5.17
C PRO A 538 -14.01 -24.82 6.13
N PRO A 539 -13.85 -24.88 7.46
CA PRO A 539 -14.73 -24.13 8.38
C PRO A 539 -14.69 -22.61 8.20
N LEU A 540 -13.52 -22.05 7.83
CA LEU A 540 -13.40 -20.62 7.58
C LEU A 540 -13.94 -20.25 6.20
N LEU A 541 -13.72 -21.10 5.18
CA LEU A 541 -14.20 -20.88 3.82
C LEU A 541 -15.73 -20.99 3.74
N ASP A 542 -16.32 -21.99 4.40
CA ASP A 542 -17.78 -22.12 4.52
C ASP A 542 -18.38 -20.90 5.22
N ARG A 543 -17.76 -20.45 6.32
CA ARG A 543 -18.21 -19.25 7.03
C ARG A 543 -18.09 -17.97 6.18
N ILE A 544 -17.04 -17.86 5.37
CA ILE A 544 -16.90 -16.77 4.40
C ILE A 544 -18.04 -16.81 3.38
N ALA A 545 -18.35 -17.98 2.82
CA ALA A 545 -19.42 -18.13 1.83
C ALA A 545 -20.79 -17.74 2.42
N GLU A 546 -21.13 -18.23 3.61
CA GLU A 546 -22.36 -17.88 4.33
C GLU A 546 -22.51 -16.36 4.52
N VAL A 547 -21.51 -15.73 5.16
CA VAL A 547 -21.57 -14.30 5.50
C VAL A 547 -21.56 -13.41 4.25
N ALA A 548 -20.82 -13.82 3.21
CA ALA A 548 -20.78 -13.09 1.95
C ALA A 548 -22.14 -13.13 1.23
N LEU A 549 -22.81 -14.29 1.21
CA LEU A 549 -24.13 -14.47 0.60
C LEU A 549 -25.21 -13.68 1.35
N GLU A 550 -25.25 -13.78 2.69
CA GLU A 550 -26.22 -13.04 3.53
C GLU A 550 -26.15 -11.51 3.31
N GLY A 551 -24.95 -11.00 3.06
CA GLY A 551 -24.67 -9.57 2.99
C GLY A 551 -24.35 -9.01 1.61
N ILE A 552 -24.47 -9.78 0.53
CA ILE A 552 -23.92 -9.45 -0.79
C ILE A 552 -24.38 -8.08 -1.33
N GLN A 553 -25.62 -7.68 -1.02
CA GLN A 553 -26.20 -6.40 -1.46
C GLN A 553 -25.50 -5.18 -0.85
N GLY A 554 -24.98 -5.32 0.39
CA GLY A 554 -24.25 -4.27 1.08
C GLY A 554 -22.76 -4.23 0.76
N VAL A 555 -22.24 -5.25 0.05
CA VAL A 555 -20.82 -5.36 -0.30
C VAL A 555 -20.53 -4.50 -1.53
N HIS A 556 -19.41 -3.79 -1.50
CA HIS A 556 -18.91 -3.04 -2.65
C HIS A 556 -18.50 -4.02 -3.77
N PHE A 557 -18.82 -3.73 -5.02
CA PHE A 557 -18.55 -4.64 -6.13
C PHE A 557 -17.06 -5.03 -6.23
N SER A 558 -16.12 -4.15 -5.88
CA SER A 558 -14.68 -4.47 -5.93
C SER A 558 -14.25 -5.52 -4.90
N ALA A 559 -15.06 -5.74 -3.85
CA ALA A 559 -14.78 -6.74 -2.82
C ALA A 559 -15.19 -8.16 -3.25
N THR A 560 -15.88 -8.33 -4.38
CA THR A 560 -16.16 -9.66 -4.94
C THR A 560 -14.87 -10.41 -5.29
N TYR A 561 -13.87 -9.71 -5.86
CA TYR A 561 -12.57 -10.30 -6.18
C TYR A 561 -11.87 -10.95 -4.98
N PRO A 562 -11.53 -10.22 -3.90
CA PRO A 562 -10.88 -10.85 -2.75
C PRO A 562 -11.76 -11.92 -2.09
N THR A 563 -13.09 -11.79 -2.13
CA THR A 563 -14.03 -12.76 -1.56
C THR A 563 -14.02 -14.10 -2.30
N LEU A 564 -13.99 -14.08 -3.64
CA LEU A 564 -13.95 -15.29 -4.47
C LEU A 564 -12.56 -15.92 -4.57
N LEU A 565 -11.52 -15.12 -4.36
CA LEU A 565 -10.13 -15.52 -4.56
C LEU A 565 -9.71 -16.83 -3.88
N PRO A 566 -10.05 -17.12 -2.60
CA PRO A 566 -9.65 -18.38 -1.97
C PRO A 566 -10.35 -19.60 -2.59
N PHE A 567 -11.61 -19.49 -3.01
CA PHE A 567 -12.34 -20.59 -3.64
C PHE A 567 -11.73 -20.96 -4.98
N ALA A 568 -11.42 -19.95 -5.80
CA ALA A 568 -10.74 -20.13 -7.09
C ALA A 568 -9.30 -20.65 -6.94
N THR A 569 -8.50 -20.02 -6.07
CA THR A 569 -7.06 -20.31 -5.96
C THR A 569 -6.80 -21.63 -5.25
N LEU A 570 -7.51 -21.90 -4.16
CA LEU A 570 -7.38 -23.14 -3.38
C LEU A 570 -8.25 -24.26 -3.95
N ASN A 571 -9.01 -24.01 -5.02
CA ASN A 571 -9.90 -24.97 -5.68
C ASN A 571 -10.87 -25.64 -4.69
N TYR A 572 -11.49 -24.85 -3.81
CA TYR A 572 -12.38 -25.37 -2.79
C TYR A 572 -13.83 -25.29 -3.24
N ASN A 573 -14.50 -26.45 -3.32
CA ASN A 573 -15.89 -26.58 -3.70
C ASN A 573 -16.75 -26.86 -2.46
N THR A 574 -17.51 -25.85 -2.02
CA THR A 574 -18.51 -25.92 -0.95
C THR A 574 -19.91 -25.97 -1.56
N PRO A 575 -20.94 -26.55 -0.91
CA PRO A 575 -22.30 -26.57 -1.46
C PRO A 575 -22.85 -25.18 -1.84
N LEU A 576 -22.32 -24.11 -1.24
CA LEU A 576 -22.70 -22.72 -1.50
C LEU A 576 -21.88 -22.05 -2.61
N VAL A 577 -20.89 -22.73 -3.20
CA VAL A 577 -19.91 -22.07 -4.08
C VAL A 577 -20.56 -21.54 -5.34
N ASP A 578 -21.46 -22.31 -5.95
CA ASP A 578 -22.13 -21.88 -7.18
C ASP A 578 -23.04 -20.68 -6.93
N GLU A 579 -23.76 -20.68 -5.81
CA GLU A 579 -24.59 -19.54 -5.40
C GLU A 579 -23.72 -18.30 -5.13
N LEU A 580 -22.58 -18.46 -4.45
CA LEU A 580 -21.64 -17.38 -4.15
C LEU A 580 -21.05 -16.76 -5.42
N PHE A 581 -20.56 -17.57 -6.36
CA PHE A 581 -20.01 -17.09 -7.62
C PHE A 581 -21.08 -16.36 -8.44
N ASN A 582 -22.28 -16.94 -8.56
CA ASN A 582 -23.39 -16.31 -9.27
C ASN A 582 -23.82 -14.98 -8.63
N ALA A 583 -23.94 -14.92 -7.29
CA ALA A 583 -24.29 -13.69 -6.58
C ALA A 583 -23.22 -12.60 -6.76
N CYS A 584 -21.94 -12.95 -6.70
CA CYS A 584 -20.83 -12.04 -6.95
C CYS A 584 -20.81 -11.54 -8.41
N ILE A 585 -21.08 -12.40 -9.39
CA ILE A 585 -21.19 -12.04 -10.81
C ILE A 585 -22.37 -11.07 -11.00
N GLN A 586 -23.56 -11.39 -10.48
CA GLN A 586 -24.71 -10.48 -10.55
C GLN A 586 -24.43 -9.13 -9.88
N ARG A 587 -23.67 -9.13 -8.77
CA ARG A 587 -23.29 -7.90 -8.07
C ARG A 587 -22.31 -7.03 -8.85
N LEU A 588 -21.36 -7.65 -9.57
CA LEU A 588 -20.31 -6.93 -10.31
C LEU A 588 -20.78 -6.44 -11.68
N THR A 589 -21.67 -7.20 -12.35
CA THR A 589 -22.06 -6.97 -13.75
C THR A 589 -22.52 -5.54 -14.05
N PRO A 590 -23.42 -4.91 -13.27
CA PRO A 590 -23.86 -3.53 -13.51
C PRO A 590 -22.75 -2.47 -13.39
N HIS A 591 -21.60 -2.84 -12.81
CA HIS A 591 -20.50 -1.94 -12.49
C HIS A 591 -19.21 -2.27 -13.26
N ILE A 592 -19.25 -3.17 -14.25
CA ILE A 592 -18.08 -3.63 -15.01
C ILE A 592 -17.22 -2.46 -15.52
N SER A 593 -17.81 -1.47 -16.17
CA SER A 593 -17.09 -0.31 -16.71
C SER A 593 -16.51 0.64 -15.63
N SER A 594 -16.99 0.51 -14.39
CA SER A 594 -16.51 1.27 -13.23
C SER A 594 -15.39 0.57 -12.46
N PHE A 595 -15.08 -0.70 -12.77
CA PHE A 595 -13.93 -1.38 -12.18
C PHE A 595 -12.62 -0.77 -12.65
N ASP A 596 -11.61 -0.79 -11.76
CA ASP A 596 -10.23 -0.60 -12.19
C ASP A 596 -9.84 -1.77 -13.13
N PRO A 597 -9.42 -1.50 -14.38
CA PRO A 597 -9.07 -2.52 -15.38
C PRO A 597 -8.17 -3.64 -14.86
N HIS A 598 -7.11 -3.29 -14.12
CA HIS A 598 -6.21 -4.29 -13.55
C HIS A 598 -6.90 -5.23 -12.55
N LEU A 599 -7.86 -4.73 -11.76
CA LEU A 599 -8.65 -5.57 -10.84
C LEU A 599 -9.64 -6.44 -11.61
N LEU A 600 -10.25 -5.93 -12.67
CA LEU A 600 -11.19 -6.70 -13.49
C LEU A 600 -10.49 -7.87 -14.19
N VAL A 601 -9.27 -7.68 -14.68
CA VAL A 601 -8.42 -8.78 -15.22
C VAL A 601 -8.12 -9.83 -14.16
N LEU A 602 -7.75 -9.41 -12.95
CA LEU A 602 -7.48 -10.35 -11.85
C LEU A 602 -8.73 -11.13 -11.43
N LEU A 603 -9.89 -10.48 -11.41
CA LEU A 603 -11.17 -11.08 -11.11
C LEU A 603 -11.59 -12.08 -12.18
N ALA A 604 -11.56 -11.69 -13.46
CA ALA A 604 -11.90 -12.59 -14.55
C ALA A 604 -10.97 -13.81 -14.63
N TYR A 605 -9.67 -13.63 -14.34
CA TYR A 605 -8.77 -14.77 -14.20
C TYR A 605 -9.15 -15.69 -13.02
N ALA A 606 -9.55 -15.13 -11.87
CA ALA A 606 -10.03 -15.93 -10.75
C ALA A 606 -11.33 -16.68 -11.08
N LEU A 607 -12.24 -16.06 -11.85
CA LEU A 607 -13.44 -16.73 -12.37
C LEU A 607 -13.06 -17.89 -13.31
N ALA A 608 -12.13 -17.65 -14.25
CA ALA A 608 -11.64 -18.69 -15.16
C ALA A 608 -10.97 -19.87 -14.43
N LEU A 609 -10.24 -19.62 -13.34
CA LEU A 609 -9.69 -20.69 -12.49
C LEU A 609 -10.77 -21.61 -11.91
N ALA A 610 -11.97 -21.07 -11.67
CA ALA A 610 -13.12 -21.76 -11.10
C ALA A 610 -14.14 -22.23 -12.16
N ASP A 611 -13.80 -22.17 -13.45
CA ASP A 611 -14.69 -22.54 -14.57
C ASP A 611 -15.90 -21.60 -14.79
N TYR A 612 -15.73 -20.31 -14.48
CA TYR A 612 -16.74 -19.29 -14.72
C TYR A 612 -16.28 -18.28 -15.77
N PHE A 613 -17.05 -18.14 -16.85
CA PHE A 613 -16.74 -17.21 -17.96
C PHE A 613 -17.92 -16.29 -18.31
N PRO A 614 -18.26 -15.30 -17.45
CA PRO A 614 -19.38 -14.39 -17.73
C PRO A 614 -19.10 -13.59 -19.01
N GLU A 615 -19.92 -13.78 -20.03
CA GLU A 615 -19.70 -13.21 -21.37
C GLU A 615 -19.53 -11.69 -21.34
N GLU A 616 -20.34 -10.98 -20.57
CA GLU A 616 -20.27 -9.51 -20.45
C GLU A 616 -18.92 -9.03 -19.90
N VAL A 617 -18.34 -9.76 -18.94
CA VAL A 617 -17.03 -9.44 -18.36
C VAL A 617 -15.92 -9.70 -19.39
N ILE A 618 -15.98 -10.83 -20.08
CA ILE A 618 -14.98 -11.20 -21.08
C ILE A 618 -15.01 -10.22 -22.26
N ARG A 619 -16.20 -9.88 -22.76
CA ARG A 619 -16.38 -8.91 -23.85
C ARG A 619 -15.88 -7.52 -23.48
N GLU A 620 -16.11 -7.06 -22.25
CA GLU A 620 -15.53 -5.80 -21.79
C GLU A 620 -13.99 -5.86 -21.79
N ILE A 621 -13.39 -6.89 -21.19
CA ILE A 621 -11.93 -6.98 -21.04
C ILE A 621 -11.22 -7.01 -22.39
N PHE A 622 -11.76 -7.73 -23.37
CA PHE A 622 -11.16 -7.87 -24.70
C PHE A 622 -11.64 -6.80 -25.69
N ASN A 623 -12.34 -5.76 -25.23
CA ASN A 623 -12.60 -4.56 -26.00
C ASN A 623 -11.32 -3.72 -26.17
N VAL A 624 -11.11 -3.16 -27.37
CA VAL A 624 -10.00 -2.25 -27.69
C VAL A 624 -9.92 -1.07 -26.73
N ASP A 625 -11.06 -0.48 -26.37
CA ASP A 625 -11.10 0.68 -25.44
C ASP A 625 -10.63 0.28 -24.04
N PHE A 626 -11.04 -0.90 -23.57
CA PHE A 626 -10.59 -1.43 -22.28
C PHE A 626 -9.09 -1.74 -22.29
N LEU A 627 -8.60 -2.41 -23.34
CA LEU A 627 -7.17 -2.75 -23.46
C LEU A 627 -6.30 -1.50 -23.57
N ALA A 628 -6.74 -0.47 -24.30
CA ALA A 628 -6.07 0.83 -24.35
C ALA A 628 -6.04 1.51 -22.99
N LYS A 629 -7.16 1.49 -22.25
CA LYS A 629 -7.22 1.98 -20.87
C LYS A 629 -6.25 1.19 -19.99
N LEU A 630 -6.26 -0.14 -20.05
CA LEU A 630 -5.38 -1.00 -19.27
C LEU A 630 -3.90 -0.72 -19.55
N ASP A 631 -3.49 -0.57 -20.82
CA ASP A 631 -2.10 -0.26 -21.16
C ASP A 631 -1.65 1.08 -20.58
N SER A 632 -2.49 2.12 -20.63
CA SER A 632 -2.18 3.41 -19.99
C SER A 632 -2.00 3.26 -18.47
N GLN A 633 -2.78 2.41 -17.82
CA GLN A 633 -2.65 2.16 -16.39
C GLN A 633 -1.35 1.43 -16.06
N LEU A 634 -1.01 0.41 -16.85
CA LEU A 634 0.19 -0.39 -16.65
C LEU A 634 1.47 0.47 -16.68
N GLU A 635 1.53 1.53 -17.50
CA GLU A 635 2.67 2.47 -17.51
C GLU A 635 2.92 3.16 -16.17
N THR A 636 1.89 3.30 -15.34
CA THR A 636 2.02 3.97 -14.04
C THR A 636 2.26 2.99 -12.90
N LEU A 637 1.94 1.70 -13.05
CA LEU A 637 2.00 0.73 -11.97
C LEU A 637 3.45 0.28 -11.68
N PRO A 638 3.78 -0.10 -10.43
CA PRO A 638 5.08 -0.69 -10.12
C PRO A 638 5.37 -1.94 -10.97
N ASP A 639 6.62 -2.13 -11.36
CA ASP A 639 7.04 -3.19 -12.30
C ASP A 639 6.55 -4.59 -11.92
N ALA A 640 6.62 -4.93 -10.63
CA ALA A 640 6.18 -6.24 -10.13
C ALA A 640 4.66 -6.46 -10.33
N LEU A 641 3.86 -5.42 -10.09
CA LEU A 641 2.41 -5.48 -10.31
C LEU A 641 2.10 -5.48 -11.82
N ASN A 642 2.76 -4.62 -12.60
CA ASN A 642 2.61 -4.60 -14.06
C ASN A 642 2.87 -5.98 -14.68
N LEU A 643 3.99 -6.62 -14.33
CA LEU A 643 4.32 -7.97 -14.80
C LEU A 643 3.25 -9.00 -14.42
N ARG A 644 2.74 -8.94 -13.17
CA ARG A 644 1.67 -9.81 -12.70
C ARG A 644 0.38 -9.62 -13.50
N ILE A 645 -0.03 -8.38 -13.77
CA ILE A 645 -1.26 -8.10 -14.53
C ILE A 645 -1.12 -8.56 -15.97
N ARG A 646 0.03 -8.30 -16.63
CA ARG A 646 0.28 -8.79 -18.01
C ARG A 646 0.27 -10.32 -18.08
N LEU A 647 0.82 -11.00 -17.07
CA LEU A 647 0.75 -12.45 -16.95
C LEU A 647 -0.70 -12.94 -16.83
N ARG A 648 -1.50 -12.35 -15.92
CA ARG A 648 -2.90 -12.74 -15.73
C ARG A 648 -3.78 -12.43 -16.95
N LEU A 649 -3.53 -11.33 -17.67
CA LEU A 649 -4.23 -11.05 -18.93
C LEU A 649 -3.94 -12.12 -19.98
N MET A 650 -2.68 -12.53 -20.11
CA MET A 650 -2.28 -13.59 -21.03
C MET A 650 -2.93 -14.93 -20.67
N GLU A 651 -2.92 -15.30 -19.39
CA GLU A 651 -3.54 -16.55 -18.92
C GLU A 651 -5.07 -16.54 -19.07
N LEU A 652 -5.70 -15.38 -18.87
CA LEU A 652 -7.13 -15.19 -19.14
C LEU A 652 -7.43 -15.32 -20.64
N ASN A 653 -6.66 -14.66 -21.51
CA ASN A 653 -6.82 -14.78 -22.96
C ASN A 653 -6.67 -16.25 -23.40
N ARG A 654 -5.68 -16.96 -22.83
CA ARG A 654 -5.50 -18.39 -23.04
C ARG A 654 -6.73 -19.20 -22.64
N ALA A 655 -7.29 -18.95 -21.45
CA ALA A 655 -8.46 -19.66 -20.96
C ALA A 655 -9.68 -19.42 -21.86
N VAL A 656 -9.95 -18.17 -22.24
CA VAL A 656 -11.07 -17.82 -23.12
C VAL A 656 -10.92 -18.46 -24.50
N CYS A 657 -9.73 -18.44 -25.11
CA CYS A 657 -9.52 -19.05 -26.43
C CYS A 657 -9.71 -20.58 -26.43
N LEU A 658 -9.46 -21.24 -25.31
CA LEU A 658 -9.56 -22.69 -25.19
C LEU A 658 -10.96 -23.14 -24.76
N GLU A 659 -11.53 -22.48 -23.75
CA GLU A 659 -12.78 -22.91 -23.12
C GLU A 659 -14.02 -22.24 -23.73
N CYS A 660 -13.89 -21.05 -24.32
CA CYS A 660 -15.02 -20.27 -24.88
C CYS A 660 -14.74 -19.80 -26.32
N PRO A 661 -14.45 -20.70 -27.28
CA PRO A 661 -14.20 -20.32 -28.67
C PRO A 661 -15.35 -19.52 -29.33
N GLU A 662 -16.58 -19.71 -28.86
CA GLU A 662 -17.78 -18.99 -29.29
C GLU A 662 -17.72 -17.47 -29.03
N TYR A 663 -16.91 -17.01 -28.08
CA TYR A 663 -16.70 -15.58 -27.82
C TYR A 663 -15.81 -14.90 -28.86
N GLN A 664 -15.17 -15.67 -29.77
CA GLN A 664 -14.38 -15.17 -30.89
C GLN A 664 -13.22 -14.24 -30.49
N VAL A 665 -12.72 -14.36 -29.26
CA VAL A 665 -11.54 -13.63 -28.80
C VAL A 665 -10.29 -14.25 -29.44
N PRO A 666 -9.47 -13.49 -30.17
CA PRO A 666 -8.26 -14.02 -30.78
C PRO A 666 -7.16 -14.25 -29.75
N TRP A 667 -6.24 -15.16 -30.05
CA TRP A 667 -4.97 -15.25 -29.34
C TRP A 667 -4.00 -14.19 -29.85
N PHE A 668 -3.53 -13.29 -28.96
CA PHE A 668 -2.62 -12.20 -29.34
C PHE A 668 -1.34 -12.09 -28.48
N HIS A 669 -1.08 -13.09 -27.64
CA HIS A 669 0.07 -13.08 -26.70
C HIS A 669 1.31 -13.87 -27.17
N GLU A 670 1.36 -14.33 -28.42
CA GLU A 670 2.48 -15.12 -28.95
C GLU A 670 3.85 -14.46 -28.75
N ARG A 671 3.96 -13.17 -29.11
CA ARG A 671 5.21 -12.39 -28.95
C ARG A 671 5.60 -12.26 -27.48
N TYR A 672 4.63 -12.02 -26.60
CA TYR A 672 4.85 -11.92 -25.16
C TYR A 672 5.40 -13.24 -24.59
N CYS A 673 4.80 -14.38 -24.93
CA CYS A 673 5.25 -15.68 -24.47
C CYS A 673 6.66 -16.03 -25.01
N LYS A 674 6.93 -15.78 -26.29
CA LYS A 674 8.28 -15.95 -26.88
C LYS A 674 9.34 -15.11 -26.16
N HIS A 675 9.01 -13.87 -25.75
CA HIS A 675 9.91 -13.03 -24.98
C HIS A 675 10.13 -13.55 -23.54
N GLN A 676 9.06 -13.98 -22.87
CA GLN A 676 9.14 -14.53 -21.52
C GLN A 676 9.97 -15.81 -21.45
N GLN A 677 9.89 -16.66 -22.47
CA GLN A 677 10.72 -17.87 -22.59
C GLN A 677 12.22 -17.55 -22.68
N LYS A 678 12.61 -16.52 -23.45
CA LYS A 678 14.01 -16.06 -23.53
C LYS A 678 14.55 -15.53 -22.20
N ARG A 679 13.68 -14.98 -21.34
CA ARG A 679 14.04 -14.49 -19.99
C ARG A 679 14.00 -15.59 -18.93
N GLY A 680 13.34 -16.72 -19.21
CA GLY A 680 13.15 -17.81 -18.25
C GLY A 680 14.38 -18.71 -18.13
N ASN A 681 14.93 -18.81 -16.92
CA ASN A 681 15.95 -19.80 -16.55
C ASN A 681 15.28 -21.19 -16.39
N THR A 682 15.00 -21.89 -17.48
CA THR A 682 14.38 -23.23 -17.44
C THR A 682 15.44 -24.30 -17.17
N SER A 683 16.01 -24.31 -15.96
CA SER A 683 16.91 -25.40 -15.55
C SER A 683 16.12 -26.68 -15.29
N VAL A 684 16.56 -27.80 -15.87
CA VAL A 684 15.91 -29.10 -15.65
C VAL A 684 16.12 -29.57 -14.22
N THR A 685 15.06 -29.98 -13.52
CA THR A 685 15.21 -30.51 -12.15
C THR A 685 15.74 -31.95 -12.16
N PRO A 686 16.47 -32.40 -11.12
CA PRO A 686 16.95 -33.79 -11.03
C PRO A 686 15.81 -34.82 -11.10
N VAL A 687 14.66 -34.49 -10.49
CA VAL A 687 13.46 -35.33 -10.54
C VAL A 687 12.92 -35.43 -11.96
N GLN A 688 12.91 -34.34 -12.74
CA GLN A 688 12.51 -34.39 -14.15
C GLN A 688 13.45 -35.25 -14.99
N GLN A 689 14.76 -35.19 -14.74
CA GLN A 689 15.73 -36.06 -15.43
C GLN A 689 15.52 -37.53 -15.08
N GLN A 690 15.23 -37.82 -13.82
CA GLN A 690 14.93 -39.16 -13.34
C GLN A 690 13.65 -39.72 -13.98
N ILE A 691 12.56 -38.95 -13.97
CA ILE A 691 11.29 -39.34 -14.61
C ILE A 691 11.51 -39.58 -16.10
N HIS A 692 12.24 -38.71 -16.80
CA HIS A 692 12.56 -38.90 -18.22
C HIS A 692 13.32 -40.20 -18.48
N LYS A 693 14.32 -40.51 -17.66
CA LYS A 693 15.06 -41.77 -17.75
C LYS A 693 14.12 -42.97 -17.57
N MET A 694 13.27 -42.93 -16.55
CA MET A 694 12.32 -44.02 -16.27
C MET A 694 11.29 -44.17 -17.40
N LEU A 695 10.83 -43.07 -18.00
CA LEU A 695 9.95 -43.10 -19.17
C LEU A 695 10.62 -43.78 -20.37
N GLY A 696 11.91 -43.51 -20.61
CA GLY A 696 12.66 -44.21 -21.67
C GLY A 696 12.71 -45.73 -21.47
N GLU A 697 12.81 -46.18 -20.22
CA GLU A 697 12.79 -47.61 -19.86
C GLU A 697 11.38 -48.22 -19.96
N VAL A 698 10.35 -47.47 -19.57
CA VAL A 698 8.94 -47.92 -19.59
C VAL A 698 8.35 -47.97 -20.99
N LEU A 699 8.69 -47.00 -21.84
CA LEU A 699 8.12 -46.85 -23.18
C LEU A 699 8.94 -47.56 -24.27
N GLY A 700 9.98 -48.32 -23.90
CA GLY A 700 10.80 -49.09 -24.84
C GLY A 700 11.85 -48.26 -25.61
N GLY A 701 12.12 -47.02 -25.19
CA GLY A 701 13.16 -46.17 -25.76
C GLY A 701 13.00 -44.70 -25.37
N ILE A 702 14.11 -43.96 -25.27
CA ILE A 702 14.10 -42.53 -24.93
C ILE A 702 13.46 -41.65 -26.01
N ASN A 703 13.35 -42.19 -27.23
CA ASN A 703 12.70 -41.53 -28.35
C ASN A 703 11.17 -41.63 -28.28
N CYS A 704 10.60 -42.37 -27.33
CA CYS A 704 9.14 -42.49 -27.15
C CYS A 704 8.57 -41.41 -26.21
N ALA A 705 9.43 -40.54 -25.67
CA ALA A 705 9.03 -39.41 -24.83
C ALA A 705 9.71 -38.12 -25.30
N ARG A 706 8.95 -37.03 -25.38
CA ARG A 706 9.46 -35.67 -25.55
C ARG A 706 9.40 -34.93 -24.22
N VAL A 707 10.29 -33.97 -24.03
CA VAL A 707 10.37 -33.18 -22.79
C VAL A 707 10.16 -31.70 -23.10
N ALA A 708 9.54 -30.97 -22.18
CA ALA A 708 9.34 -29.53 -22.27
C ALA A 708 8.65 -29.08 -23.57
N VAL A 709 7.65 -29.85 -24.03
CA VAL A 709 6.92 -29.58 -25.27
C VAL A 709 6.06 -28.32 -25.11
N LEU A 710 6.14 -27.42 -26.08
CA LEU A 710 5.32 -26.22 -26.13
C LEU A 710 4.04 -26.49 -26.93
N THR A 711 2.91 -26.25 -26.28
CA THR A 711 1.59 -26.27 -26.93
C THR A 711 1.36 -24.99 -27.75
N PRO A 712 0.36 -24.98 -28.67
CA PRO A 712 0.03 -23.79 -29.48
C PRO A 712 -0.27 -22.52 -28.65
N TYR A 713 -0.82 -22.70 -27.44
CA TYR A 713 -1.12 -21.63 -26.50
C TYR A 713 -0.07 -21.50 -25.37
N PHE A 714 1.17 -21.96 -25.60
CA PHE A 714 2.32 -21.73 -24.71
C PHE A 714 2.17 -22.29 -23.29
N TYR A 715 1.47 -23.42 -23.13
CA TYR A 715 1.78 -24.35 -22.03
C TYR A 715 3.05 -25.12 -22.35
N THR A 716 3.93 -25.26 -21.35
CA THR A 716 5.06 -26.19 -21.38
C THR A 716 4.65 -27.49 -20.71
N VAL A 717 4.47 -28.56 -21.48
CA VAL A 717 4.19 -29.92 -21.00
C VAL A 717 5.49 -30.55 -20.50
N ASN A 718 5.51 -31.14 -19.30
CA ASN A 718 6.75 -31.70 -18.76
C ASN A 718 7.24 -32.87 -19.61
N PHE A 719 6.39 -33.87 -19.85
CA PHE A 719 6.69 -34.99 -20.74
C PHE A 719 5.50 -35.30 -21.65
N GLU A 720 5.76 -35.58 -22.92
CA GLU A 720 4.75 -35.95 -23.92
C GLU A 720 5.10 -37.32 -24.52
N CYS A 721 4.15 -38.26 -24.51
CA CYS A 721 4.26 -39.51 -25.26
C CYS A 721 2.98 -39.76 -26.07
N VAL A 722 3.08 -40.59 -27.11
CA VAL A 722 1.95 -40.98 -27.95
C VAL A 722 1.82 -42.50 -27.91
N LEU A 723 0.61 -42.98 -27.64
CA LEU A 723 0.26 -44.39 -27.74
C LEU A 723 -0.59 -44.60 -29.00
N ASP A 724 -0.32 -45.64 -29.77
CA ASP A 724 -1.16 -46.01 -30.91
C ASP A 724 -2.50 -46.65 -30.48
N ARG A 725 -3.31 -47.09 -31.45
CA ARG A 725 -4.60 -47.75 -31.18
C ARG A 725 -4.48 -49.04 -30.36
N GLN A 726 -3.31 -49.66 -30.36
CA GLN A 726 -3.01 -50.90 -29.63
C GLN A 726 -2.35 -50.62 -28.28
N GLY A 727 -2.28 -49.34 -27.87
CA GLY A 727 -1.63 -48.91 -26.64
C GLY A 727 -0.10 -49.01 -26.67
N GLN A 728 0.52 -49.12 -27.85
CA GLN A 728 1.97 -49.20 -27.98
C GLN A 728 2.60 -47.81 -28.16
N PRO A 729 3.74 -47.52 -27.50
CA PRO A 729 4.42 -46.24 -27.64
C PRO A 729 4.93 -45.99 -29.06
N VAL A 730 4.67 -44.79 -29.58
CA VAL A 730 5.15 -44.34 -30.90
C VAL A 730 6.45 -43.54 -30.75
N PRO A 731 7.56 -43.95 -31.40
CA PRO A 731 8.82 -43.21 -31.33
C PRO A 731 8.79 -41.92 -32.17
N TYR A 732 9.34 -40.84 -31.63
CA TYR A 732 9.54 -39.57 -32.32
C TYR A 732 10.79 -39.61 -33.21
N THR A 733 10.73 -38.91 -34.35
CA THR A 733 11.85 -38.76 -35.29
C THR A 733 13.02 -37.97 -34.71
N THR A 734 12.72 -36.96 -33.89
CA THR A 734 13.72 -36.06 -33.30
C THR A 734 13.81 -36.27 -31.78
N PRO A 735 14.92 -36.81 -31.25
CA PRO A 735 15.08 -37.01 -29.81
C PRO A 735 15.25 -35.69 -29.06
N SER A 736 14.69 -35.62 -27.84
CA SER A 736 14.91 -34.50 -26.92
C SER A 736 16.34 -34.55 -26.37
N ARG A 737 17.17 -33.54 -26.66
CA ARG A 737 18.57 -33.48 -26.19
C ARG A 737 18.74 -32.48 -25.06
N LEU A 738 19.59 -32.82 -24.09
CA LEU A 738 20.08 -31.87 -23.09
C LEU A 738 21.14 -30.97 -23.74
N GLN A 739 21.05 -29.66 -23.51
CA GLN A 739 22.02 -28.65 -23.91
C GLN A 739 22.54 -27.93 -22.67
N ILE A 740 23.79 -27.48 -22.73
CA ILE A 740 24.39 -26.63 -21.71
C ILE A 740 24.33 -25.20 -22.23
N SER A 741 23.64 -24.32 -21.51
CA SER A 741 23.56 -22.89 -21.85
C SER A 741 24.93 -22.21 -21.70
N GLU A 742 25.11 -21.02 -22.29
CA GLU A 742 26.33 -20.20 -22.10
C GLU A 742 26.64 -19.91 -20.61
N GLU A 743 25.62 -19.91 -19.74
CA GLU A 743 25.75 -19.77 -18.28
C GLU A 743 26.08 -21.08 -17.52
N GLY A 744 26.39 -22.18 -18.22
CA GLY A 744 26.73 -23.47 -17.59
C GLY A 744 25.55 -24.28 -17.02
N LYS A 745 24.30 -23.90 -17.32
CA LYS A 745 23.08 -24.60 -16.85
C LYS A 745 22.60 -25.63 -17.87
N VAL A 746 22.14 -26.78 -17.37
CA VAL A 746 21.54 -27.83 -18.20
C VAL A 746 20.08 -27.48 -18.51
N GLN A 747 19.76 -27.38 -19.81
CA GLN A 747 18.44 -27.06 -20.34
C GLN A 747 18.03 -28.11 -21.39
N TRP A 748 16.74 -28.30 -21.63
CA TRP A 748 16.28 -29.09 -22.77
C TRP A 748 16.39 -28.25 -24.05
N ALA A 749 16.93 -28.84 -25.11
CA ALA A 749 16.91 -28.24 -26.44
C ALA A 749 15.45 -28.02 -26.85
N SER A 750 15.07 -26.78 -27.17
CA SER A 750 13.74 -26.50 -27.75
C SER A 750 13.73 -26.99 -29.20
N SER A 751 13.37 -28.26 -29.41
CA SER A 751 13.15 -28.84 -30.74
C SER A 751 11.68 -28.69 -31.14
N ALA A 752 11.20 -27.45 -31.20
CA ALA A 752 9.94 -27.14 -31.84
C ALA A 752 10.19 -26.12 -32.96
N THR A 753 10.83 -26.56 -34.04
CA THR A 753 10.48 -26.00 -35.34
C THR A 753 8.99 -26.27 -35.56
N GLU A 754 8.24 -25.26 -36.03
CA GLU A 754 6.80 -25.30 -36.31
C GLU A 754 6.38 -26.42 -37.30
N GLN A 755 7.34 -27.20 -37.80
CA GLN A 755 7.24 -28.18 -38.88
C GLN A 755 7.03 -29.65 -38.46
N GLU A 756 7.11 -30.02 -37.17
CA GLU A 756 6.71 -31.37 -36.70
C GLU A 756 5.37 -31.32 -35.93
N ARG A 757 4.35 -30.67 -36.52
CA ARG A 757 2.96 -30.92 -36.11
C ARG A 757 2.52 -32.25 -36.73
N MET A 758 3.01 -33.37 -36.20
CA MET A 758 2.51 -34.68 -36.63
C MET A 758 1.01 -34.73 -36.31
N GLU A 759 0.19 -34.84 -37.36
CA GLU A 759 -1.17 -35.36 -37.21
C GLU A 759 -1.04 -36.70 -36.48
N LEU A 760 -1.74 -36.83 -35.35
CA LEU A 760 -1.72 -38.08 -34.60
C LEU A 760 -2.19 -39.20 -35.53
N PRO A 761 -1.50 -40.35 -35.59
CA PRO A 761 -2.00 -41.51 -36.30
C PRO A 761 -3.46 -41.76 -35.88
N THR A 762 -4.33 -42.06 -36.83
CA THR A 762 -5.77 -42.17 -36.54
C THR A 762 -5.99 -43.11 -35.34
N GLY A 763 -6.68 -42.66 -34.29
CA GLY A 763 -6.93 -43.44 -33.06
C GLY A 763 -5.75 -43.58 -32.09
N ALA A 764 -4.64 -42.88 -32.31
CA ALA A 764 -3.57 -42.71 -31.33
C ALA A 764 -3.95 -41.66 -30.28
N GLN A 765 -3.48 -41.84 -29.06
CA GLN A 765 -3.72 -40.97 -27.93
C GLN A 765 -2.43 -40.25 -27.53
N ARG A 766 -2.51 -38.92 -27.41
CA ARG A 766 -1.40 -38.10 -26.90
C ARG A 766 -1.52 -37.99 -25.38
N ILE A 767 -0.44 -38.29 -24.67
CA ILE A 767 -0.39 -38.27 -23.21
C ILE A 767 0.56 -37.16 -22.77
N ALA A 768 0.09 -36.32 -21.86
CA ALA A 768 0.91 -35.36 -21.13
C ALA A 768 1.15 -35.89 -19.71
N LEU A 769 2.41 -36.15 -19.35
CA LEU A 769 2.77 -36.41 -17.96
C LEU A 769 3.28 -35.13 -17.30
N ASP A 770 2.54 -34.64 -16.31
CA ASP A 770 2.85 -33.43 -15.55
C ASP A 770 3.31 -33.80 -14.14
N PHE A 771 4.52 -33.36 -13.77
CA PHE A 771 5.05 -33.57 -12.42
C PHE A 771 4.58 -32.43 -11.50
N LEU A 772 3.85 -32.76 -10.45
CA LEU A 772 3.30 -31.80 -9.50
C LEU A 772 4.23 -31.63 -8.29
N ASP A 773 4.91 -30.49 -8.24
CA ASP A 773 5.78 -30.12 -7.13
C ASP A 773 4.98 -29.77 -5.84
N PRO A 774 5.61 -29.56 -4.67
CA PRO A 774 4.90 -29.17 -3.46
C PRO A 774 4.07 -27.88 -3.61
N ARG A 775 4.47 -26.97 -4.50
CA ARG A 775 3.75 -25.71 -4.75
C ARG A 775 2.49 -25.91 -5.57
N SER A 776 2.24 -27.11 -6.09
CA SER A 776 1.01 -27.47 -6.81
C SER A 776 -0.16 -27.75 -5.85
N PHE A 777 0.12 -27.93 -4.56
CA PHE A 777 -0.85 -28.31 -3.52
C PHE A 777 -1.04 -27.19 -2.48
N CYS A 778 -2.11 -27.28 -1.69
CA CYS A 778 -2.29 -26.47 -0.49
C CYS A 778 -1.27 -26.87 0.58
N LYS A 779 -0.78 -25.94 1.40
CA LYS A 779 0.31 -26.22 2.36
C LYS A 779 -0.03 -27.29 3.39
N ASN A 780 -1.29 -27.37 3.80
CA ASN A 780 -1.78 -28.24 4.88
C ASN A 780 -2.43 -29.54 4.38
N SER A 781 -2.49 -29.78 3.07
CA SER A 781 -3.17 -30.95 2.53
C SER A 781 -2.64 -31.35 1.14
N ARG A 782 -3.03 -32.54 0.66
CA ARG A 782 -2.72 -32.98 -0.72
C ARG A 782 -3.72 -32.42 -1.75
N HIS A 783 -4.43 -31.35 -1.40
CA HIS A 783 -5.45 -30.74 -2.25
C HIS A 783 -4.80 -29.89 -3.35
N VAL A 784 -5.16 -30.16 -4.60
CA VAL A 784 -4.60 -29.51 -5.79
C VAL A 784 -5.21 -28.13 -5.98
N LYS A 785 -4.36 -27.12 -6.26
CA LYS A 785 -4.81 -25.73 -6.46
C LYS A 785 -5.46 -25.48 -7.81
N GLY A 786 -6.20 -24.37 -7.92
CA GLY A 786 -6.99 -24.02 -9.11
C GLY A 786 -6.16 -23.86 -10.38
N GLU A 787 -4.94 -23.32 -10.28
CA GLU A 787 -4.05 -23.15 -11.44
C GLU A 787 -3.66 -24.49 -12.08
N ILE A 788 -3.44 -25.51 -11.26
CA ILE A 788 -3.11 -26.86 -11.72
C ILE A 788 -4.35 -27.54 -12.32
N HIS A 789 -5.52 -27.28 -11.74
CA HIS A 789 -6.79 -27.77 -12.26
C HIS A 789 -7.11 -27.14 -13.64
N LEU A 790 -7.03 -25.81 -13.76
CA LEU A 790 -7.17 -25.07 -15.03
C LEU A 790 -6.22 -25.60 -16.10
N ARG A 791 -4.94 -25.76 -15.76
CA ARG A 791 -3.94 -26.32 -16.68
C ARG A 791 -4.33 -27.71 -17.18
N LYS A 792 -4.83 -28.59 -16.31
CA LYS A 792 -5.30 -29.93 -16.70
C LYS A 792 -6.45 -29.83 -17.73
N ARG A 793 -7.49 -29.05 -17.42
CA ARG A 793 -8.64 -28.85 -18.32
C ARG A 793 -8.21 -28.34 -19.70
N HIS A 794 -7.32 -27.36 -19.74
CA HIS A 794 -6.78 -26.82 -20.99
C HIS A 794 -5.96 -27.82 -21.81
N LEU A 795 -5.12 -28.64 -21.18
CA LEU A 795 -4.38 -29.68 -21.89
C LEU A 795 -5.33 -30.75 -22.44
N GLU A 796 -6.39 -31.10 -21.71
CA GLU A 796 -7.43 -32.03 -22.19
C GLU A 796 -8.18 -31.47 -23.40
N ILE A 797 -8.54 -30.18 -23.39
CA ILE A 797 -9.11 -29.48 -24.55
C ILE A 797 -8.17 -29.51 -25.77
N LEU A 798 -6.85 -29.43 -25.54
CA LEU A 798 -5.83 -29.52 -26.58
C LEU A 798 -5.60 -30.96 -27.09
N GLY A 799 -6.39 -31.94 -26.64
CA GLY A 799 -6.33 -33.33 -27.07
C GLY A 799 -5.29 -34.18 -26.34
N TYR A 800 -4.80 -33.72 -25.18
CA TYR A 800 -3.95 -34.53 -24.31
C TYR A 800 -4.77 -35.32 -23.30
N HIS A 801 -4.36 -36.55 -23.05
CA HIS A 801 -4.71 -37.25 -21.82
C HIS A 801 -3.68 -36.92 -20.74
N VAL A 802 -4.12 -36.23 -19.67
CA VAL A 802 -3.20 -35.68 -18.68
C VAL A 802 -3.05 -36.63 -17.49
N ILE A 803 -1.83 -37.09 -17.30
CA ILE A 803 -1.41 -37.90 -16.15
C ILE A 803 -0.59 -37.00 -15.22
N GLN A 804 -1.07 -36.82 -14.00
CA GLN A 804 -0.36 -36.05 -12.98
C GLN A 804 0.44 -36.97 -12.06
N ILE A 805 1.70 -36.61 -11.81
CA ILE A 805 2.60 -37.35 -10.92
C ILE A 805 2.86 -36.48 -9.69
N PRO A 806 2.19 -36.74 -8.54
CA PRO A 806 2.41 -35.98 -7.32
C PRO A 806 3.79 -36.23 -6.73
N HIS A 807 4.46 -35.17 -6.26
CA HIS A 807 5.78 -35.29 -5.62
C HIS A 807 5.77 -36.24 -4.41
N TYR A 808 4.69 -36.28 -3.62
CA TYR A 808 4.59 -37.13 -2.43
C TYR A 808 4.40 -38.61 -2.76
N GLU A 809 3.89 -38.94 -3.96
CA GLU A 809 3.84 -40.31 -4.47
C GLU A 809 5.21 -40.69 -5.04
N TRP A 810 5.78 -39.84 -5.91
CA TRP A 810 7.06 -40.09 -6.57
C TRP A 810 8.22 -40.28 -5.58
N ASN A 811 8.26 -39.47 -4.53
CA ASN A 811 9.29 -39.50 -3.49
C ASN A 811 8.92 -40.39 -2.29
N SER A 812 7.86 -41.20 -2.39
CA SER A 812 7.44 -42.09 -1.31
C SER A 812 8.45 -43.22 -1.10
N MET A 813 8.47 -43.79 0.11
CA MET A 813 9.30 -44.97 0.40
C MET A 813 8.93 -46.19 -0.44
N GLU A 814 7.66 -46.28 -0.87
CA GLU A 814 7.15 -47.34 -1.76
C GLU A 814 7.82 -47.28 -3.14
N LEU A 815 8.22 -46.09 -3.59
CA LEU A 815 8.95 -45.86 -4.84
C LEU A 815 10.44 -45.56 -4.57
N SER A 816 11.11 -46.48 -3.88
CA SER A 816 12.54 -46.37 -3.53
C SER A 816 13.47 -47.12 -4.50
N THR A 817 12.93 -47.98 -5.36
CA THR A 817 13.71 -48.76 -6.35
C THR A 817 13.35 -48.38 -7.77
N GLN A 818 14.28 -48.63 -8.69
CA GLN A 818 14.08 -48.39 -10.11
C GLN A 818 12.87 -49.17 -10.67
N ASP A 819 12.73 -50.44 -10.28
CA ASP A 819 11.60 -51.28 -10.70
C ASP A 819 10.25 -50.74 -10.19
N ALA A 820 10.22 -50.20 -8.95
CA ALA A 820 9.01 -49.60 -8.40
C ALA A 820 8.59 -48.35 -9.18
N TRP A 821 9.54 -47.46 -9.53
CA TRP A 821 9.24 -46.30 -10.39
C TRP A 821 8.72 -46.72 -11.76
N GLN A 822 9.33 -47.73 -12.38
CA GLN A 822 8.87 -48.25 -13.67
C GLN A 822 7.46 -48.83 -13.59
N GLN A 823 7.17 -49.63 -12.55
CA GLN A 823 5.84 -50.21 -12.34
C GLN A 823 4.79 -49.13 -12.10
N TYR A 824 5.11 -48.10 -11.31
CA TYR A 824 4.24 -46.96 -11.08
C TYR A 824 3.90 -46.24 -12.39
N LEU A 825 4.91 -45.90 -13.20
CA LEU A 825 4.67 -45.25 -14.49
C LEU A 825 3.93 -46.16 -15.47
N LYS A 826 4.24 -47.46 -15.54
CA LYS A 826 3.48 -48.43 -16.36
C LYS A 826 2.01 -48.46 -15.98
N LYS A 827 1.72 -48.51 -14.68
CA LYS A 827 0.35 -48.46 -14.17
C LYS A 827 -0.35 -47.16 -14.58
N ARG A 828 0.28 -46.02 -14.31
CA ARG A 828 -0.29 -44.70 -14.68
C ARG A 828 -0.53 -44.54 -16.18
N ILE A 829 0.39 -45.02 -17.03
CA ILE A 829 0.32 -44.80 -18.48
C ILE A 829 -0.59 -45.80 -19.19
N PHE A 830 -0.59 -47.08 -18.79
CA PHE A 830 -1.28 -48.14 -19.53
C PHE A 830 -2.52 -48.69 -18.84
N GLN A 831 -2.69 -48.52 -17.52
CA GLN A 831 -3.83 -49.08 -16.76
C GLN A 831 -4.87 -48.02 -16.37
N ASP A 832 -4.48 -46.74 -16.27
CA ASP A 832 -5.41 -45.64 -15.97
C ASP A 832 -6.05 -45.03 -17.25
N LEU A 833 -5.92 -45.70 -18.41
CA LEU A 833 -6.57 -45.29 -19.66
C LEU A 833 -8.05 -45.70 -19.66
N PRO A 834 -8.99 -44.81 -20.06
CA PRO A 834 -10.42 -45.09 -20.06
C PRO A 834 -10.86 -46.15 -21.08
#